data_AF-A0A163L9T9-F1
#
_entry.id   AF-A0A163L9T9-F1
#
_cell.length_a   1.000
_cell.length_b   1.000
_cell.length_c   1.000
_cell.angle_alpha   90.00
_cell.angle_beta   90.00
_cell.angle_gamma   90.00
#
_symmetry.space_group_name_H-M   'P 1'
#
loop_
_entity.id
_entity.type
_entity.pdbx_description
1 polymer ?
#
loop_
_entity_poly.entity_id
_entity_poly.type
_entity_poly.pdbx_seq_one_letter_code
_entity_poly.pdbx_strand_id
1 'polypeptide(L)'
;MTPGVLAAREKVQPPSMTRVVASLAELGLVERSPHPTDGRQIIVNLSDAGQALLADETHAREAWMNEQLAGLGGEELATLRGAVEIITEMVNKTDGVPRDPDSGMFAALHNRNYRLWASGQIVSLVGTWMQRIAQDWLVLTLSDGNALAVGIVMALQFGPTLFLSVWGGVLADRYDKRRILIFTQWASAVCALVLGLLDVGGLVALWHVFLIAFALGCVSALDAPVRQSFTIEMVGKEHLSNAIALNSMTFNTARIVGPAISGVLINLIGTGWVFLLNVATFGGVLIALYLMNKKELIPSEPAPRTKGQVRDGFRYVWGRKDLRVIMVSVFMVSTFGLNFAISLAVMARNTFGLEADGYGLLSTTLAVGTLAGAAYAARRKEAPRLRTFLGAAVAFGVFEVAVGLMPTYALVALMLIPTGALTLTFTTSAMNILQMSVPSEMRGRVMGIYMLSFLGGTPLGSPLLGWLADSVDPRAPLIVGGVISLVSGTVAGVYLLRSEGLKLRLARPEDGGRLPVFVLRPVIGDCSPDCEYHCQLADPSVEGSSAGGVVDEEDGRAEKSARDGPGDRGFAELAPFAQCSRTPVLGWCDGSRAAGESVGEPGVGPGDEAVSERDGESDVGRGKPMSEVRLATATKIEGCGDEQYDIHQGRADEQCGAQLVKRSSPDERREEIAEAVWRVIRRDGVASASVRAVADEAKMSTGSLRHFFATQSELLLFAMTLVTVRVEERIAGIDFDPDIRRAIRQFTDQFVPLDQDRREEMQVWEAFAAAAQTDSALTAVRDETDRTLFEHFRSFVEAAHRAGFLRPGASVDIEAMRLHALADGLASHGVDNPERTNPEVGSSGGGSRCVRHDRPVVHVIDISDPADPRLDDFRDLNSSDRRPDLPEGKGLVIAEGVFVTQRLLTSRFEPISLLGVERRLLELADDLDGVDVPFYRTSAEVMAEVVGFHLNRGVLAAAARPAPLAVSDVLKDAKTVVVLEGVNDHENLGSMFRNAAGLGVDAVLFGKGCADPLYRRSVRVSMGHVLRVPFAHVAKWPHDLDELRGNGFQLISLTPNPEAVTLAEAMTGEKVALLLGAEGPGLTEHAMRATDIRAKIPMAPGTDSLNVATAAAMAFYERVRTGR
;
A
#
# COMPACT_ATOMS: atom_id res chain seq x y z
N MET A 1 -9.41 -23.82 -0.28
CA MET A 1 -8.11 -23.43 -0.87
C MET A 1 -8.14 -23.50 -2.38
N THR A 2 -7.80 -22.40 -3.07
CA THR A 2 -7.49 -22.48 -4.51
C THR A 2 -6.29 -23.41 -4.75
N PRO A 3 -6.29 -24.25 -5.81
CA PRO A 3 -5.20 -25.22 -6.05
C PRO A 3 -3.80 -24.61 -6.14
N GLY A 4 -3.72 -23.34 -6.55
CA GLY A 4 -2.49 -22.54 -6.58
C GLY A 4 -1.77 -22.46 -5.23
N VAL A 5 -2.52 -22.32 -4.13
CA VAL A 5 -1.96 -22.15 -2.78
C VAL A 5 -1.49 -23.48 -2.20
N LEU A 6 -2.21 -24.58 -2.48
CA LEU A 6 -1.88 -25.90 -1.96
C LEU A 6 -0.55 -26.40 -2.56
N ALA A 7 -0.41 -26.37 -3.89
CA ALA A 7 0.78 -26.90 -4.54
C ALA A 7 2.02 -26.01 -4.35
N ALA A 8 1.86 -24.68 -4.28
CA ALA A 8 2.95 -23.77 -3.90
C ALA A 8 3.49 -24.04 -2.48
N ARG A 9 2.70 -24.69 -1.62
CA ARG A 9 3.09 -25.10 -0.26
C ARG A 9 3.84 -26.43 -0.25
N GLU A 10 3.36 -27.40 -1.00
CA GLU A 10 4.03 -28.69 -1.25
C GLU A 10 5.27 -28.58 -2.17
N LYS A 11 5.52 -27.40 -2.76
CA LYS A 11 6.56 -27.12 -3.77
C LYS A 11 6.41 -27.91 -5.08
N VAL A 12 5.18 -28.30 -5.44
CA VAL A 12 4.83 -28.93 -6.72
C VAL A 12 4.00 -27.93 -7.55
N GLN A 13 3.80 -28.15 -8.86
CA GLN A 13 2.90 -27.27 -9.62
C GLN A 13 1.42 -27.59 -9.35
N PRO A 14 0.52 -26.57 -9.36
CA PRO A 14 -0.90 -26.78 -9.15
C PRO A 14 -1.51 -27.70 -10.21
N PRO A 15 -2.28 -28.74 -9.84
CA PRO A 15 -3.21 -29.34 -10.78
C PRO A 15 -4.19 -28.25 -11.25
N SER A 16 -4.36 -28.10 -12.56
CA SER A 16 -5.36 -27.18 -13.11
C SER A 16 -6.76 -27.60 -12.64
N MET A 17 -7.71 -26.64 -12.61
CA MET A 17 -9.13 -26.95 -12.37
C MET A 17 -9.63 -28.07 -13.29
N THR A 18 -9.09 -28.15 -14.51
CA THR A 18 -9.33 -29.21 -15.50
C THR A 18 -9.09 -30.63 -14.98
N ARG A 19 -8.13 -30.84 -14.06
CA ARG A 19 -7.88 -32.13 -13.39
C ARG A 19 -8.85 -32.39 -12.24
N VAL A 20 -9.09 -31.41 -11.36
CA VAL A 20 -10.03 -31.57 -10.23
C VAL A 20 -11.44 -31.89 -10.74
N VAL A 21 -11.86 -31.17 -11.79
CA VAL A 21 -13.12 -31.39 -12.51
C VAL A 21 -13.09 -32.68 -13.36
N ALA A 22 -11.93 -33.31 -13.57
CA ALA A 22 -11.85 -34.62 -14.22
C ALA A 22 -12.13 -35.71 -13.19
N SER A 23 -11.45 -35.69 -12.04
CA SER A 23 -11.67 -36.66 -10.97
C SER A 23 -13.10 -36.65 -10.40
N LEU A 24 -13.74 -35.48 -10.31
CA LEU A 24 -15.17 -35.42 -9.93
C LEU A 24 -16.11 -36.00 -11.01
N ALA A 25 -15.70 -36.03 -12.27
CA ALA A 25 -16.45 -36.66 -13.37
C ALA A 25 -16.11 -38.16 -13.53
N GLU A 26 -14.88 -38.58 -13.23
CA GLU A 26 -14.47 -39.98 -13.09
C GLU A 26 -15.19 -40.66 -11.93
N LEU A 27 -15.51 -39.91 -10.86
CA LEU A 27 -16.38 -40.34 -9.76
C LEU A 27 -17.89 -40.30 -10.10
N GLY A 28 -18.28 -39.85 -11.31
CA GLY A 28 -19.68 -39.78 -11.75
C GLY A 28 -20.56 -38.76 -11.01
N LEU A 29 -19.99 -37.90 -10.17
CA LEU A 29 -20.73 -36.92 -9.35
C LEU A 29 -21.03 -35.62 -10.10
N VAL A 30 -20.26 -35.30 -11.14
CA VAL A 30 -20.53 -34.17 -12.04
C VAL A 30 -20.37 -34.55 -13.51
N GLU A 31 -21.30 -34.09 -14.35
CA GLU A 31 -21.24 -34.25 -15.79
C GLU A 31 -20.65 -33.02 -16.49
N ARG A 32 -19.95 -33.26 -17.59
CA ARG A 32 -19.21 -32.27 -18.38
C ARG A 32 -19.91 -32.03 -19.72
N SER A 33 -20.79 -31.02 -19.77
CA SER A 33 -21.47 -30.63 -21.02
C SER A 33 -20.80 -29.42 -21.68
N PRO A 34 -20.59 -29.38 -23.01
CA PRO A 34 -20.05 -28.21 -23.68
C PRO A 34 -21.00 -27.01 -23.58
N HIS A 35 -20.46 -25.81 -23.35
CA HIS A 35 -21.24 -24.59 -23.18
C HIS A 35 -21.97 -24.25 -24.50
N PRO A 36 -23.32 -24.18 -24.53
CA PRO A 36 -24.09 -24.30 -25.77
C PRO A 36 -23.92 -23.15 -26.78
N THR A 37 -23.30 -22.04 -26.36
CA THR A 37 -22.98 -20.88 -27.20
C THR A 37 -21.48 -20.58 -27.35
N ASP A 38 -20.59 -21.32 -26.66
CA ASP A 38 -19.13 -21.20 -26.80
C ASP A 38 -18.47 -22.56 -26.58
N GLY A 39 -18.33 -23.32 -27.69
CA GLY A 39 -17.83 -24.70 -27.69
C GLY A 39 -16.36 -24.90 -27.29
N ARG A 40 -15.74 -23.93 -26.62
CA ARG A 40 -14.46 -24.08 -25.90
C ARG A 40 -14.60 -24.11 -24.38
N GLN A 41 -15.77 -23.79 -23.84
CA GLN A 41 -16.02 -23.86 -22.40
C GLN A 41 -16.83 -25.11 -22.07
N ILE A 42 -16.55 -25.71 -20.91
CA ILE A 42 -17.23 -26.91 -20.41
C ILE A 42 -18.00 -26.49 -19.15
N ILE A 43 -19.32 -26.64 -19.19
CA ILE A 43 -20.20 -26.52 -18.02
C ILE A 43 -20.09 -27.82 -17.23
N VAL A 44 -20.01 -27.69 -15.91
CA VAL A 44 -19.90 -28.78 -14.96
C VAL A 44 -21.17 -28.79 -14.12
N ASN A 45 -22.06 -29.75 -14.38
CA ASN A 45 -23.34 -29.89 -13.67
C ASN A 45 -23.24 -31.03 -12.66
N LEU A 46 -23.92 -30.95 -11.52
CA LEU A 46 -24.12 -32.11 -10.65
C LEU A 46 -24.95 -33.16 -11.39
N SER A 47 -24.47 -34.41 -11.42
CA SER A 47 -25.22 -35.55 -11.97
C SER A 47 -26.42 -35.88 -11.08
N ASP A 48 -27.34 -36.72 -11.55
CA ASP A 48 -28.48 -37.17 -10.75
C ASP A 48 -28.04 -37.86 -9.44
N ALA A 49 -26.89 -38.55 -9.44
CA ALA A 49 -26.29 -39.12 -8.23
C ALA A 49 -25.80 -38.03 -7.25
N GLY A 50 -25.19 -36.95 -7.76
CA GLY A 50 -24.78 -35.80 -6.96
C GLY A 50 -25.95 -34.98 -6.43
N GLN A 51 -27.08 -34.93 -7.15
CA GLN A 51 -28.30 -34.23 -6.70
C GLN A 51 -29.12 -35.07 -5.71
N ALA A 52 -29.25 -36.39 -5.91
CA ALA A 52 -29.94 -37.27 -4.97
C ALA A 52 -29.30 -37.25 -3.57
N LEU A 53 -27.96 -37.27 -3.50
CA LEU A 53 -27.20 -37.18 -2.25
C LEU A 53 -27.50 -35.88 -1.46
N LEU A 54 -27.80 -34.79 -2.16
CA LEU A 54 -28.17 -33.49 -1.58
C LEU A 54 -29.66 -33.43 -1.16
N ALA A 55 -30.53 -34.18 -1.84
CA ALA A 55 -31.97 -34.23 -1.57
C ALA A 55 -32.29 -35.03 -0.30
N ASP A 56 -31.65 -36.20 -0.09
CA ASP A 56 -31.89 -37.05 1.08
C ASP A 56 -31.53 -36.34 2.40
N GLU A 57 -30.37 -35.68 2.47
CA GLU A 57 -29.96 -34.85 3.63
C GLU A 57 -30.95 -33.72 3.93
N THR A 58 -31.52 -33.11 2.89
CA THR A 58 -32.52 -32.03 3.05
C THR A 58 -33.82 -32.60 3.64
N HIS A 59 -34.31 -33.72 3.11
CA HIS A 59 -35.54 -34.37 3.61
C HIS A 59 -35.40 -34.89 5.05
N ALA A 60 -34.23 -35.42 5.43
CA ALA A 60 -33.97 -35.90 6.78
C ALA A 60 -34.13 -34.79 7.84
N ARG A 61 -33.64 -33.58 7.54
CA ARG A 61 -33.72 -32.42 8.44
C ARG A 61 -35.14 -31.88 8.60
N GLU A 62 -35.93 -31.83 7.52
CA GLU A 62 -37.31 -31.35 7.59
C GLU A 62 -38.23 -32.31 8.37
N ALA A 63 -38.02 -33.63 8.24
CA ALA A 63 -38.78 -34.62 9.00
C ALA A 63 -38.59 -34.44 10.52
N TRP A 64 -37.33 -34.33 10.97
CA TRP A 64 -36.99 -34.13 12.39
C TRP A 64 -37.58 -32.84 12.96
N MET A 65 -37.50 -31.72 12.22
CA MET A 65 -37.97 -30.42 12.69
C MET A 65 -39.50 -30.37 12.85
N ASN A 66 -40.26 -31.05 11.98
CA ASN A 66 -41.71 -31.15 12.12
C ASN A 66 -42.12 -31.99 13.35
N GLU A 67 -41.37 -33.04 13.70
CA GLU A 67 -41.64 -33.88 14.87
C GLU A 67 -41.45 -33.09 16.18
N GLN A 68 -40.43 -32.22 16.26
CA GLN A 68 -40.23 -31.33 17.42
C GLN A 68 -41.36 -30.30 17.57
N LEU A 69 -41.86 -29.73 16.47
CA LEU A 69 -42.94 -28.73 16.49
C LEU A 69 -44.30 -29.32 16.91
N ALA A 70 -44.54 -30.61 16.65
CA ALA A 70 -45.76 -31.30 17.01
C ALA A 70 -45.92 -31.57 18.52
N GLY A 71 -44.83 -31.50 19.29
CA GLY A 71 -44.82 -31.76 20.74
C GLY A 71 -45.19 -30.56 21.63
N LEU A 72 -45.34 -29.36 21.06
CA LEU A 72 -45.47 -28.11 21.82
C LEU A 72 -46.91 -27.73 22.18
N GLY A 73 -47.10 -27.17 23.37
CA GLY A 73 -48.39 -26.76 23.91
C GLY A 73 -48.99 -25.54 23.20
N GLY A 74 -50.31 -25.34 23.34
CA GLY A 74 -51.02 -24.27 22.63
C GLY A 74 -50.54 -22.85 22.97
N GLU A 75 -50.07 -22.61 24.19
CA GLU A 75 -49.54 -21.32 24.64
C GLU A 75 -48.08 -21.11 24.18
N GLU A 76 -47.29 -22.18 24.09
CA GLU A 76 -45.94 -22.19 23.51
C GLU A 76 -46.00 -21.97 21.99
N LEU A 77 -46.94 -22.63 21.30
CA LEU A 77 -47.22 -22.42 19.88
C LEU A 77 -47.77 -21.02 19.58
N ALA A 78 -48.53 -20.41 20.49
CA ALA A 78 -48.93 -19.01 20.38
C ALA A 78 -47.74 -18.06 20.56
N THR A 79 -46.89 -18.33 21.56
CA THR A 79 -45.65 -17.59 21.82
C THR A 79 -44.68 -17.68 20.65
N LEU A 80 -44.50 -18.87 20.07
CA LEU A 80 -43.72 -19.09 18.85
C LEU A 80 -44.33 -18.37 17.64
N ARG A 81 -45.65 -18.28 17.51
CA ARG A 81 -46.28 -17.56 16.39
C ARG A 81 -46.09 -16.05 16.51
N GLY A 82 -46.22 -15.49 17.71
CA GLY A 82 -45.88 -14.10 18.00
C GLY A 82 -44.38 -13.82 17.84
N ALA A 83 -43.52 -14.75 18.25
CA ALA A 83 -42.08 -14.67 18.00
C ALA A 83 -41.77 -14.74 16.50
N VAL A 84 -42.47 -15.55 15.71
CA VAL A 84 -42.33 -15.58 14.24
C VAL A 84 -42.83 -14.29 13.60
N GLU A 85 -43.90 -13.65 14.09
CA GLU A 85 -44.29 -12.31 13.63
C GLU A 85 -43.21 -11.26 13.96
N ILE A 86 -42.68 -11.25 15.20
CA ILE A 86 -41.59 -10.35 15.62
C ILE A 86 -40.30 -10.62 14.84
N ILE A 87 -39.93 -11.88 14.61
CA ILE A 87 -38.77 -12.27 13.79
C ILE A 87 -39.02 -11.90 12.33
N THR A 88 -40.25 -11.99 11.82
CA THR A 88 -40.59 -11.51 10.47
C THR A 88 -40.50 -9.99 10.40
N GLU A 89 -40.89 -9.26 11.45
CA GLU A 89 -40.70 -7.81 11.52
C GLU A 89 -39.22 -7.42 11.66
N MET A 90 -38.42 -8.19 12.41
CA MET A 90 -36.97 -8.03 12.53
C MET A 90 -36.25 -8.33 11.21
N VAL A 91 -36.60 -9.42 10.52
CA VAL A 91 -36.07 -9.74 9.18
C VAL A 91 -36.46 -8.64 8.20
N ASN A 92 -37.71 -8.19 8.17
CA ASN A 92 -38.15 -7.02 7.42
C ASN A 92 -37.52 -5.68 7.87
N LYS A 93 -36.78 -5.65 8.99
CA LYS A 93 -35.94 -4.53 9.49
C LYS A 93 -34.43 -4.78 9.34
N THR A 94 -33.99 -5.97 8.94
CA THR A 94 -32.58 -6.32 8.69
C THR A 94 -32.30 -6.43 7.19
N ASP A 95 -33.21 -7.06 6.43
CA ASP A 95 -33.43 -6.74 5.01
C ASP A 95 -33.97 -5.30 4.85
N GLY A 96 -34.48 -4.74 5.95
CA GLY A 96 -34.96 -3.36 6.10
C GLY A 96 -34.05 -2.46 6.93
N VAL A 97 -32.73 -2.51 6.71
CA VAL A 97 -32.12 -1.24 6.30
C VAL A 97 -32.98 -0.78 5.14
N PRO A 98 -33.74 0.33 5.23
CA PRO A 98 -34.33 0.86 4.03
C PRO A 98 -33.15 1.06 3.10
N ARG A 99 -33.20 0.45 1.90
CA ARG A 99 -32.66 1.19 0.75
C ARG A 99 -33.31 2.54 0.88
N ASP A 100 -32.54 3.52 1.35
CA ASP A 100 -32.91 4.92 1.27
C ASP A 100 -33.49 5.07 -0.14
N PRO A 101 -34.75 5.51 -0.32
CA PRO A 101 -35.39 5.50 -1.64
C PRO A 101 -34.53 6.20 -2.71
N ASP A 102 -33.65 7.07 -2.23
CA ASP A 102 -32.70 7.86 -2.98
C ASP A 102 -31.42 7.06 -3.35
N SER A 103 -31.02 6.04 -2.58
CA SER A 103 -29.80 5.19 -2.71
C SER A 103 -29.65 4.38 -4.02
N GLY A 104 -30.54 4.57 -4.98
CA GLY A 104 -30.35 4.10 -6.35
C GLY A 104 -29.17 4.79 -7.07
N MET A 105 -29.07 4.56 -8.38
CA MET A 105 -28.04 5.14 -9.24
C MET A 105 -27.98 6.69 -9.22
N PHE A 106 -29.00 7.35 -8.65
CA PHE A 106 -29.23 8.78 -8.68
C PHE A 106 -29.20 9.48 -7.30
N ALA A 107 -28.68 8.84 -6.24
CA ALA A 107 -28.68 9.38 -4.87
C ALA A 107 -28.26 10.86 -4.75
N ALA A 108 -27.19 11.27 -5.43
CA ALA A 108 -26.71 12.65 -5.43
C ALA A 108 -27.75 13.65 -5.97
N LEU A 109 -28.72 13.24 -6.81
CA LEU A 109 -29.79 14.10 -7.31
C LEU A 109 -30.87 14.43 -6.27
N HIS A 110 -30.89 13.82 -5.08
CA HIS A 110 -31.83 14.23 -4.04
C HIS A 110 -31.35 15.50 -3.31
N ASN A 111 -30.04 15.67 -3.16
CA ASN A 111 -29.42 16.94 -2.80
C ASN A 111 -29.81 18.04 -3.80
N ARG A 112 -30.49 19.08 -3.31
CA ARG A 112 -31.05 20.17 -4.12
C ARG A 112 -29.98 20.95 -4.89
N ASN A 113 -28.87 21.27 -4.24
CA ASN A 113 -27.77 22.03 -4.84
C ASN A 113 -27.15 21.25 -6.01
N TYR A 114 -26.87 19.96 -5.80
CA TYR A 114 -26.33 19.10 -6.84
C TYR A 114 -27.34 18.80 -7.96
N ARG A 115 -28.65 18.70 -7.67
CA ARG A 115 -29.70 18.56 -8.71
C ARG A 115 -29.79 19.78 -9.63
N LEU A 116 -29.71 20.99 -9.06
CA LEU A 116 -29.65 22.23 -9.83
C LEU A 116 -28.37 22.26 -10.69
N TRP A 117 -27.23 21.94 -10.07
CA TRP A 117 -25.94 21.88 -10.77
C TRP A 117 -25.95 20.88 -11.93
N ALA A 118 -26.36 19.63 -11.70
CA ALA A 118 -26.36 18.58 -12.72
C ALA A 118 -27.26 18.90 -13.91
N SER A 119 -28.43 19.50 -13.68
CA SER A 119 -29.35 19.89 -14.78
C SER A 119 -28.85 21.09 -15.57
N GLY A 120 -28.22 22.10 -14.93
CA GLY A 120 -27.51 23.17 -15.64
C GLY A 120 -26.26 22.67 -16.40
N GLN A 121 -25.52 21.73 -15.80
CA GLN A 121 -24.29 21.15 -16.37
C GLN A 121 -24.55 20.33 -17.63
N ILE A 122 -25.55 19.43 -17.66
CA ILE A 122 -25.79 18.60 -18.86
C ILE A 122 -26.12 19.45 -20.09
N VAL A 123 -26.88 20.54 -19.92
CA VAL A 123 -27.23 21.49 -20.98
C VAL A 123 -26.00 22.29 -21.44
N SER A 124 -25.26 22.91 -20.50
CA SER A 124 -24.05 23.68 -20.80
C SER A 124 -22.92 22.84 -21.40
N LEU A 125 -22.82 21.56 -21.02
CA LEU A 125 -21.78 20.66 -21.52
C LEU A 125 -22.09 20.14 -22.93
N VAL A 126 -23.36 19.88 -23.27
CA VAL A 126 -23.79 19.62 -24.65
C VAL A 126 -23.47 20.82 -25.54
N GLY A 127 -23.84 22.04 -25.11
CA GLY A 127 -23.51 23.28 -25.82
C GLY A 127 -22.00 23.49 -26.00
N THR A 128 -21.20 23.18 -24.99
CA THR A 128 -19.73 23.27 -25.05
C THR A 128 -19.14 22.29 -26.06
N TRP A 129 -19.63 21.05 -26.12
CA TRP A 129 -19.22 20.09 -27.15
C TRP A 129 -19.68 20.51 -28.56
N MET A 130 -20.86 21.14 -28.69
CA MET A 130 -21.32 21.70 -29.97
C MET A 130 -20.43 22.86 -30.44
N GLN A 131 -20.18 23.86 -29.58
CA GLN A 131 -19.25 24.95 -29.90
C GLN A 131 -17.88 24.40 -30.34
N ARG A 132 -17.40 23.31 -29.74
CA ARG A 132 -16.09 22.75 -30.12
C ARG A 132 -16.05 22.29 -31.57
N ILE A 133 -17.05 21.51 -32.00
CA ILE A 133 -17.18 21.05 -33.39
C ILE A 133 -17.37 22.23 -34.35
N ALA A 134 -18.20 23.21 -33.98
CA ALA A 134 -18.39 24.43 -34.76
C ALA A 134 -17.12 25.28 -34.87
N GLN A 135 -16.28 25.33 -33.81
CA GLN A 135 -15.03 26.08 -33.80
C GLN A 135 -13.97 25.40 -34.67
N ASP A 136 -13.80 24.08 -34.57
CA ASP A 136 -12.88 23.33 -35.42
C ASP A 136 -13.27 23.46 -36.92
N TRP A 137 -14.58 23.39 -37.21
CA TRP A 137 -15.12 23.54 -38.57
C TRP A 137 -15.01 24.96 -39.13
N LEU A 138 -15.29 25.98 -38.30
CA LEU A 138 -15.09 27.39 -38.67
C LEU A 138 -13.62 27.64 -38.99
N VAL A 139 -12.68 27.11 -38.20
CA VAL A 139 -11.24 27.27 -38.45
C VAL A 139 -10.84 26.70 -39.80
N LEU A 140 -11.22 25.45 -40.11
CA LEU A 140 -10.99 24.87 -41.44
C LEU A 140 -11.65 25.68 -42.56
N THR A 141 -12.77 26.35 -42.30
CA THR A 141 -13.48 27.15 -43.30
C THR A 141 -12.85 28.51 -43.52
N LEU A 142 -12.30 29.15 -42.49
CA LEU A 142 -11.52 30.39 -42.58
C LEU A 142 -10.05 30.18 -43.01
N SER A 143 -9.61 28.93 -43.13
CA SER A 143 -8.23 28.55 -43.50
C SER A 143 -8.16 27.67 -44.76
N ASP A 144 -9.24 27.61 -45.55
CA ASP A 144 -9.37 26.81 -46.78
C ASP A 144 -8.99 25.31 -46.63
N GLY A 145 -9.18 24.76 -45.43
CA GLY A 145 -8.89 23.37 -45.08
C GLY A 145 -7.53 23.16 -44.41
N ASN A 146 -6.76 24.21 -44.12
CA ASN A 146 -5.46 24.13 -43.45
C ASN A 146 -5.60 23.57 -42.02
N ALA A 147 -4.97 22.43 -41.78
CA ALA A 147 -5.01 21.66 -40.54
C ALA A 147 -4.10 22.25 -39.43
N LEU A 148 -2.98 22.87 -39.80
CA LEU A 148 -2.09 23.60 -38.89
C LEU A 148 -2.85 24.70 -38.13
N ALA A 149 -3.79 25.40 -38.76
CA ALA A 149 -4.64 26.39 -38.11
C ALA A 149 -5.50 25.80 -36.98
N VAL A 150 -6.06 24.60 -37.17
CA VAL A 150 -6.80 23.86 -36.12
C VAL A 150 -5.83 23.39 -35.02
N GLY A 151 -4.63 22.96 -35.40
CA GLY A 151 -3.52 22.66 -34.49
C GLY A 151 -3.14 23.83 -33.57
N ILE A 152 -3.01 25.03 -34.12
CA ILE A 152 -2.73 26.26 -33.38
C ILE A 152 -3.89 26.59 -32.43
N VAL A 153 -5.15 26.43 -32.86
CA VAL A 153 -6.33 26.63 -31.99
C VAL A 153 -6.37 25.65 -30.81
N MET A 154 -6.06 24.37 -31.04
CA MET A 154 -5.92 23.40 -29.94
C MET A 154 -4.75 23.75 -29.01
N ALA A 155 -3.61 24.20 -29.54
CA ALA A 155 -2.48 24.63 -28.72
C ALA A 155 -2.79 25.87 -27.86
N LEU A 156 -3.52 26.84 -28.39
CA LEU A 156 -3.98 28.01 -27.64
C LEU A 156 -5.06 27.65 -26.60
N GLN A 157 -5.90 26.64 -26.87
CA GLN A 157 -6.90 26.15 -25.93
C GLN A 157 -6.30 25.36 -24.75
N PHE A 158 -5.25 24.56 -24.97
CA PHE A 158 -4.64 23.73 -23.91
C PHE A 158 -3.38 24.33 -23.26
N GLY A 159 -2.66 25.21 -23.97
CA GLY A 159 -1.42 25.84 -23.50
C GLY A 159 -1.58 26.58 -22.16
N PRO A 160 -2.59 27.46 -21.98
CA PRO A 160 -2.81 28.12 -20.70
C PRO A 160 -3.12 27.13 -19.57
N THR A 161 -3.88 26.06 -19.84
CA THR A 161 -4.18 25.01 -18.85
C THR A 161 -2.93 24.27 -18.37
N LEU A 162 -1.92 24.10 -19.23
CA LEU A 162 -0.63 23.51 -18.85
C LEU A 162 0.11 24.35 -17.80
N PHE A 163 0.16 25.67 -17.95
CA PHE A 163 0.96 26.55 -17.09
C PHE A 163 0.17 27.16 -15.92
N LEU A 164 -1.13 27.43 -16.09
CA LEU A 164 -1.95 28.15 -15.13
C LEU A 164 -2.79 27.25 -14.19
N SER A 165 -3.00 25.96 -14.52
CA SER A 165 -3.79 25.06 -13.65
C SER A 165 -3.18 24.88 -12.25
N VAL A 166 -1.85 24.93 -12.15
CA VAL A 166 -1.10 24.94 -10.87
C VAL A 166 -1.49 26.14 -9.99
N TRP A 167 -1.84 27.27 -10.60
CA TRP A 167 -2.36 28.46 -9.92
C TRP A 167 -3.88 28.41 -9.72
N GLY A 168 -4.61 27.76 -10.64
CA GLY A 168 -6.07 27.55 -10.53
C GLY A 168 -6.48 26.80 -9.26
N GLY A 169 -5.75 25.73 -8.89
CA GLY A 169 -5.95 25.05 -7.61
C GLY A 169 -5.73 25.97 -6.40
N VAL A 170 -4.65 26.75 -6.40
CA VAL A 170 -4.35 27.76 -5.36
C VAL A 170 -5.45 28.82 -5.24
N LEU A 171 -6.14 29.13 -6.33
CA LEU A 171 -7.28 30.05 -6.34
C LEU A 171 -8.54 29.40 -5.75
N ALA A 172 -8.78 28.11 -6.05
CA ALA A 172 -9.89 27.31 -5.50
C ALA A 172 -9.81 27.13 -3.97
N ASP A 173 -8.60 27.12 -3.41
CA ASP A 173 -8.35 27.05 -1.96
C ASP A 173 -8.55 28.40 -1.24
N ARG A 174 -8.45 29.52 -1.97
CA ARG A 174 -8.40 30.88 -1.41
C ARG A 174 -9.67 31.70 -1.56
N TYR A 175 -10.55 31.34 -2.48
CA TYR A 175 -11.76 32.09 -2.80
C TYR A 175 -12.99 31.19 -2.86
N ASP A 176 -14.15 31.81 -2.67
CA ASP A 176 -15.49 31.22 -2.83
C ASP A 176 -15.60 30.53 -4.21
N LYS A 177 -15.57 29.19 -4.22
CA LYS A 177 -15.53 28.36 -5.44
C LYS A 177 -16.72 28.62 -6.36
N ARG A 178 -17.90 28.85 -5.78
CA ARG A 178 -19.11 29.25 -6.51
C ARG A 178 -18.93 30.59 -7.22
N ARG A 179 -18.25 31.58 -6.61
CA ARG A 179 -17.95 32.86 -7.29
C ARG A 179 -16.97 32.70 -8.45
N ILE A 180 -15.93 31.88 -8.28
CA ILE A 180 -15.00 31.60 -9.40
C ILE A 180 -15.76 30.93 -10.55
N LEU A 181 -16.62 29.93 -10.27
CA LEU A 181 -17.44 29.28 -11.29
C LEU A 181 -18.42 30.25 -11.98
N ILE A 182 -19.07 31.15 -11.24
CA ILE A 182 -19.90 32.20 -11.86
C ILE A 182 -19.06 33.07 -12.81
N PHE A 183 -17.84 33.44 -12.42
CA PHE A 183 -16.93 34.22 -13.26
C PHE A 183 -16.45 33.44 -14.50
N THR A 184 -16.01 32.18 -14.37
CA THR A 184 -15.53 31.39 -15.50
C THR A 184 -16.64 31.05 -16.50
N GLN A 185 -17.86 30.81 -16.02
CA GLN A 185 -19.02 30.57 -16.89
C GLN A 185 -19.47 31.85 -17.60
N TRP A 186 -19.46 33.02 -16.95
CA TRP A 186 -19.66 34.29 -17.65
C TRP A 186 -18.56 34.58 -18.68
N ALA A 187 -17.29 34.37 -18.35
CA ALA A 187 -16.18 34.59 -19.29
C ALA A 187 -16.28 33.66 -20.51
N SER A 188 -16.67 32.39 -20.30
CA SER A 188 -16.92 31.43 -21.38
C SER A 188 -18.10 31.87 -22.28
N ALA A 189 -19.21 32.32 -21.67
CA ALA A 189 -20.38 32.82 -22.39
C ALA A 189 -20.06 34.09 -23.20
N VAL A 190 -19.26 35.01 -22.68
CA VAL A 190 -18.81 36.21 -23.42
C VAL A 190 -17.91 35.83 -24.60
N CYS A 191 -16.99 34.87 -24.42
CA CYS A 191 -16.17 34.35 -25.51
C CYS A 191 -17.01 33.72 -26.64
N ALA A 192 -18.01 32.91 -26.28
CA ALA A 192 -18.96 32.31 -27.22
C ALA A 192 -19.83 33.37 -27.94
N LEU A 193 -20.29 34.40 -27.20
CA LEU A 193 -21.11 35.49 -27.74
C LEU A 193 -20.33 36.35 -28.74
N VAL A 194 -19.10 36.73 -28.41
CA VAL A 194 -18.25 37.52 -29.31
C VAL A 194 -17.92 36.72 -30.58
N LEU A 195 -17.59 35.43 -30.47
CA LEU A 195 -17.36 34.58 -31.63
C LEU A 195 -18.61 34.44 -32.52
N GLY A 196 -19.76 34.14 -31.91
CA GLY A 196 -21.03 34.00 -32.62
C GLY A 196 -21.50 35.26 -33.33
N LEU A 197 -21.36 36.43 -32.69
CA LEU A 197 -21.73 37.71 -33.31
C LEU A 197 -20.78 38.11 -34.44
N LEU A 198 -19.47 37.84 -34.34
CA LEU A 198 -18.53 38.06 -35.43
C LEU A 198 -18.80 37.14 -36.62
N ASP A 199 -19.14 35.87 -36.37
CA ASP A 199 -19.38 34.86 -37.39
C ASP A 199 -20.72 35.09 -38.12
N VAL A 200 -21.83 35.28 -37.39
CA VAL A 200 -23.13 35.66 -37.98
C VAL A 200 -23.05 37.02 -38.70
N GLY A 201 -22.19 37.93 -38.25
CA GLY A 201 -21.94 39.22 -38.90
C GLY A 201 -21.04 39.16 -40.15
N GLY A 202 -20.42 38.02 -40.47
CA GLY A 202 -19.44 37.91 -41.56
C GLY A 202 -18.14 38.68 -41.32
N LEU A 203 -17.84 39.04 -40.07
CA LEU A 203 -16.65 39.81 -39.64
C LEU A 203 -15.60 38.94 -38.95
N VAL A 204 -15.88 37.64 -38.75
CA VAL A 204 -14.93 36.71 -38.14
C VAL A 204 -13.71 36.50 -39.03
N ALA A 205 -12.57 36.28 -38.38
CA ALA A 205 -11.28 36.07 -39.04
C ALA A 205 -10.45 35.13 -38.16
N LEU A 206 -9.51 34.40 -38.75
CA LEU A 206 -8.77 33.34 -38.05
C LEU A 206 -8.10 33.80 -36.75
N TRP A 207 -7.56 35.02 -36.72
CA TRP A 207 -6.94 35.60 -35.52
C TRP A 207 -7.94 35.89 -34.38
N HIS A 208 -9.21 36.21 -34.69
CA HIS A 208 -10.27 36.33 -33.67
C HIS A 208 -10.46 34.97 -32.97
N VAL A 209 -10.48 33.88 -33.74
CA VAL A 209 -10.62 32.51 -33.19
C VAL A 209 -9.40 32.12 -32.36
N PHE A 210 -8.18 32.49 -32.79
CA PHE A 210 -6.95 32.28 -32.00
C PHE A 210 -7.02 33.00 -30.64
N LEU A 211 -7.40 34.28 -30.61
CA LEU A 211 -7.51 35.08 -29.39
C LEU A 211 -8.58 34.51 -28.44
N ILE A 212 -9.72 34.08 -28.98
CA ILE A 212 -10.83 33.50 -28.23
C ILE A 212 -10.48 32.10 -27.70
N ALA A 213 -9.77 31.28 -28.47
CA ALA A 213 -9.26 29.98 -28.02
C ALA A 213 -8.28 30.13 -26.86
N PHE A 214 -7.37 31.11 -26.92
CA PHE A 214 -6.46 31.44 -25.81
C PHE A 214 -7.21 31.91 -24.56
N ALA A 215 -8.20 32.81 -24.72
CA ALA A 215 -9.04 33.27 -23.60
C ALA A 215 -9.81 32.11 -22.94
N LEU A 216 -10.42 31.23 -23.73
CA LEU A 216 -11.10 30.02 -23.25
C LEU A 216 -10.13 29.05 -22.55
N GLY A 217 -8.88 28.93 -23.03
CA GLY A 217 -7.84 28.17 -22.34
C GLY A 217 -7.52 28.74 -20.95
N CYS A 218 -7.30 30.05 -20.85
CA CYS A 218 -7.08 30.75 -19.58
C CYS A 218 -8.25 30.57 -18.60
N VAL A 219 -9.49 30.60 -19.09
CA VAL A 219 -10.69 30.34 -18.28
C VAL A 219 -10.76 28.87 -17.84
N SER A 220 -10.49 27.92 -18.74
CA SER A 220 -10.50 26.48 -18.44
C SER A 220 -9.48 26.09 -17.37
N ALA A 221 -8.30 26.72 -17.39
CA ALA A 221 -7.23 26.52 -16.41
C ALA A 221 -7.64 26.83 -14.96
N LEU A 222 -8.55 27.80 -14.77
CA LEU A 222 -9.13 28.15 -13.47
C LEU A 222 -10.37 27.28 -13.17
N ASP A 223 -11.22 27.07 -14.16
CA ASP A 223 -12.51 26.40 -13.99
C ASP A 223 -12.37 24.93 -13.58
N ALA A 224 -11.52 24.15 -14.25
CA ALA A 224 -11.44 22.71 -14.06
C ALA A 224 -11.11 22.26 -12.60
N PRO A 225 -10.08 22.80 -11.91
CA PRO A 225 -9.79 22.41 -10.51
C PRO A 225 -10.88 22.90 -9.53
N VAL A 226 -11.48 24.05 -9.79
CA VAL A 226 -12.60 24.58 -8.97
C VAL A 226 -13.83 23.69 -9.15
N ARG A 227 -14.15 23.26 -10.38
CA ARG A 227 -15.30 22.40 -10.70
C ARG A 227 -15.23 21.04 -10.00
N GLN A 228 -14.04 20.44 -9.95
CA GLN A 228 -13.83 19.17 -9.24
C GLN A 228 -13.98 19.31 -7.72
N SER A 229 -13.32 20.31 -7.12
CA SER A 229 -13.38 20.53 -5.67
C SER A 229 -14.77 20.98 -5.19
N PHE A 230 -15.45 21.84 -5.94
CA PHE A 230 -16.82 22.30 -5.64
C PHE A 230 -17.86 21.17 -5.65
N THR A 231 -17.61 20.08 -6.40
CA THR A 231 -18.49 18.89 -6.37
C THR A 231 -18.54 18.27 -4.96
N ILE A 232 -17.42 18.27 -4.22
CA ILE A 232 -17.35 17.77 -2.84
C ILE A 232 -18.15 18.69 -1.91
N GLU A 233 -18.04 20.01 -2.08
CA GLU A 233 -18.75 21.00 -1.26
C GLU A 233 -20.29 20.95 -1.43
N MET A 234 -20.78 20.41 -2.55
CA MET A 234 -22.21 20.25 -2.80
C MET A 234 -22.83 18.98 -2.21
N VAL A 235 -22.12 17.84 -2.20
CA VAL A 235 -22.73 16.53 -1.83
C VAL A 235 -22.12 15.86 -0.60
N GLY A 236 -21.08 16.44 0.01
CA GLY A 236 -20.35 15.82 1.11
C GLY A 236 -19.53 14.60 0.69
N LYS A 237 -18.92 13.91 1.67
CA LYS A 237 -18.06 12.75 1.41
C LYS A 237 -18.86 11.48 1.06
N GLU A 238 -20.04 11.32 1.64
CA GLU A 238 -20.87 10.11 1.55
C GLU A 238 -21.40 9.87 0.13
N HIS A 239 -22.02 10.87 -0.50
CA HIS A 239 -22.55 10.73 -1.87
C HIS A 239 -21.52 11.04 -2.97
N LEU A 240 -20.26 11.37 -2.63
CA LEU A 240 -19.24 11.81 -3.58
C LEU A 240 -18.98 10.79 -4.70
N SER A 241 -18.96 9.49 -4.37
CA SER A 241 -18.78 8.42 -5.37
C SER A 241 -19.92 8.41 -6.40
N ASN A 242 -21.18 8.55 -5.95
CA ASN A 242 -22.34 8.63 -6.82
C ASN A 242 -22.32 9.91 -7.69
N ALA A 243 -21.93 11.05 -7.11
CA ALA A 243 -21.78 12.31 -7.85
C ALA A 243 -20.68 12.22 -8.93
N ILE A 244 -19.51 11.62 -8.63
CA ILE A 244 -18.44 11.41 -9.61
C ILE A 244 -18.91 10.48 -10.75
N ALA A 245 -19.65 9.42 -10.43
CA ALA A 245 -20.23 8.51 -11.43
C ALA A 245 -21.25 9.24 -12.33
N LEU A 246 -22.17 10.03 -11.76
CA LEU A 246 -23.17 10.76 -12.53
C LEU A 246 -22.55 11.89 -13.37
N ASN A 247 -21.58 12.63 -12.84
CA ASN A 247 -20.82 13.62 -13.60
C ASN A 247 -20.08 12.97 -14.79
N SER A 248 -19.52 11.78 -14.59
CA SER A 248 -18.89 10.98 -15.65
C SER A 248 -19.90 10.51 -16.71
N MET A 249 -21.12 10.14 -16.30
CA MET A 249 -22.22 9.82 -17.21
C MET A 249 -22.62 11.05 -18.05
N THR A 250 -22.89 12.19 -17.39
CA THR A 250 -23.20 13.48 -18.03
C THR A 250 -22.14 13.88 -19.06
N PHE A 251 -20.85 13.73 -18.74
CA PHE A 251 -19.76 14.06 -19.65
C PHE A 251 -19.71 13.16 -20.89
N ASN A 252 -19.92 11.86 -20.74
CA ASN A 252 -19.93 10.93 -21.88
C ASN A 252 -21.17 11.12 -22.76
N THR A 253 -22.36 11.33 -22.15
CA THR A 253 -23.59 11.66 -22.89
C THR A 253 -23.42 12.95 -23.69
N ALA A 254 -22.88 14.01 -23.09
CA ALA A 254 -22.64 15.28 -23.77
C ALA A 254 -21.64 15.15 -24.94
N ARG A 255 -20.62 14.30 -24.81
CA ARG A 255 -19.66 14.00 -25.89
C ARG A 255 -20.25 13.18 -27.05
N ILE A 256 -21.32 12.42 -26.82
CA ILE A 256 -22.03 11.69 -27.89
C ILE A 256 -23.03 12.62 -28.60
N VAL A 257 -23.83 13.34 -27.81
CA VAL A 257 -24.97 14.15 -28.28
C VAL A 257 -24.51 15.48 -28.91
N GLY A 258 -23.53 16.15 -28.32
CA GLY A 258 -23.05 17.46 -28.78
C GLY A 258 -22.56 17.45 -30.23
N PRO A 259 -21.63 16.54 -30.63
CA PRO A 259 -21.14 16.50 -31.99
C PRO A 259 -22.20 16.11 -33.03
N ALA A 260 -23.12 15.20 -32.70
CA ALA A 260 -24.22 14.81 -33.57
C ALA A 260 -25.17 15.99 -33.86
N ILE A 261 -25.59 16.71 -32.81
CA ILE A 261 -26.42 17.91 -32.96
C ILE A 261 -25.65 19.00 -33.73
N SER A 262 -24.37 19.21 -33.42
CA SER A 262 -23.58 20.27 -34.03
C SER A 262 -23.37 20.07 -35.52
N GLY A 263 -23.05 18.86 -35.99
CA GLY A 263 -22.83 18.60 -37.41
C GLY A 263 -24.07 18.93 -38.24
N VAL A 264 -25.25 18.54 -37.76
CA VAL A 264 -26.55 18.87 -38.40
C VAL A 264 -26.85 20.36 -38.32
N LEU A 265 -26.65 21.02 -37.17
CA LEU A 265 -26.94 22.45 -37.03
C LEU A 265 -25.99 23.34 -37.84
N ILE A 266 -24.72 22.97 -38.00
CA ILE A 266 -23.78 23.76 -38.82
C ILE A 266 -24.26 23.82 -40.28
N ASN A 267 -24.72 22.70 -40.85
CA ASN A 267 -25.23 22.70 -42.23
C ASN A 267 -26.62 23.38 -42.36
N LEU A 268 -27.44 23.40 -41.29
CA LEU A 268 -28.78 24.03 -41.30
C LEU A 268 -28.79 25.54 -41.02
N ILE A 269 -27.94 26.02 -40.10
CA ILE A 269 -27.95 27.40 -39.59
C ILE A 269 -26.55 28.03 -39.46
N GLY A 270 -25.48 27.33 -39.83
CA GLY A 270 -24.11 27.85 -39.75
C GLY A 270 -23.47 27.78 -38.36
N THR A 271 -22.15 27.87 -38.32
CA THR A 271 -21.33 27.85 -37.09
C THR A 271 -21.70 28.98 -36.13
N GLY A 272 -21.96 30.18 -36.65
CA GLY A 272 -22.22 31.38 -35.85
C GLY A 272 -23.41 31.22 -34.90
N TRP A 273 -24.51 30.67 -35.41
CA TRP A 273 -25.71 30.41 -34.60
C TRP A 273 -25.51 29.26 -33.60
N VAL A 274 -24.63 28.29 -33.87
CA VAL A 274 -24.25 27.25 -32.89
C VAL A 274 -23.49 27.86 -31.71
N PHE A 275 -22.62 28.86 -31.93
CA PHE A 275 -22.00 29.59 -30.82
C PHE A 275 -23.03 30.40 -30.00
N LEU A 276 -23.95 31.09 -30.67
CA LEU A 276 -25.03 31.84 -29.99
C LEU A 276 -25.98 30.91 -29.19
N LEU A 277 -26.27 29.71 -29.70
CA LEU A 277 -26.97 28.67 -28.94
C LEU A 277 -26.17 28.25 -27.71
N ASN A 278 -24.83 28.12 -27.79
CA ASN A 278 -24.02 27.79 -26.62
C ASN A 278 -24.09 28.88 -25.53
N VAL A 279 -24.15 30.18 -25.89
CA VAL A 279 -24.39 31.29 -24.94
C VAL A 279 -25.67 31.04 -24.13
N ALA A 280 -26.75 30.61 -24.76
CA ALA A 280 -27.99 30.27 -24.07
C ALA A 280 -27.83 29.07 -23.12
N THR A 281 -27.02 28.05 -23.47
CA THR A 281 -26.77 26.90 -22.58
C THR A 281 -26.00 27.27 -21.31
N PHE A 282 -25.05 28.22 -21.37
CA PHE A 282 -24.39 28.76 -20.19
C PHE A 282 -25.38 29.46 -19.25
N GLY A 283 -26.47 30.01 -19.78
CA GLY A 283 -27.59 30.52 -18.97
C GLY A 283 -28.13 29.49 -17.98
N GLY A 284 -28.27 28.22 -18.39
CA GLY A 284 -28.75 27.13 -17.52
C GLY A 284 -27.82 26.88 -16.32
N VAL A 285 -26.50 26.86 -16.54
CA VAL A 285 -25.53 26.62 -15.46
C VAL A 285 -25.33 27.84 -14.56
N LEU A 286 -25.45 29.05 -15.11
CA LEU A 286 -25.47 30.29 -14.34
C LEU A 286 -26.72 30.38 -13.46
N ILE A 287 -27.91 30.08 -13.99
CA ILE A 287 -29.17 30.03 -13.22
C ILE A 287 -29.05 29.01 -12.08
N ALA A 288 -28.53 27.81 -12.34
CA ALA A 288 -28.24 26.81 -11.30
C ALA A 288 -27.30 27.37 -10.22
N LEU A 289 -26.18 27.99 -10.60
CA LEU A 289 -25.22 28.62 -9.68
C LEU A 289 -25.81 29.83 -8.93
N TYR A 290 -26.81 30.53 -9.44
CA TYR A 290 -27.49 31.61 -8.70
C TYR A 290 -28.55 31.08 -7.73
N LEU A 291 -29.37 30.10 -8.13
CA LEU A 291 -30.45 29.52 -7.32
C LEU A 291 -29.97 28.59 -6.19
N MET A 292 -28.73 28.12 -6.24
CA MET A 292 -28.11 27.25 -5.23
C MET A 292 -28.11 27.87 -3.83
N ASN A 293 -28.45 27.11 -2.78
CA ASN A 293 -28.43 27.60 -1.40
C ASN A 293 -27.01 27.56 -0.82
N LYS A 294 -26.50 28.73 -0.42
CA LYS A 294 -25.16 28.87 0.19
C LYS A 294 -25.03 28.20 1.56
N LYS A 295 -26.12 28.04 2.30
CA LYS A 295 -26.13 27.42 3.64
C LYS A 295 -26.05 25.89 3.61
N GLU A 296 -26.31 25.29 2.44
CA GLU A 296 -26.27 23.85 2.19
C GLU A 296 -24.91 23.42 1.56
N LEU A 297 -23.91 24.31 1.51
CA LEU A 297 -22.57 24.01 1.01
C LEU A 297 -21.63 23.70 2.18
N ILE A 298 -20.84 22.64 2.05
CA ILE A 298 -19.85 22.19 3.04
C ILE A 298 -18.47 22.72 2.62
N PRO A 299 -17.89 23.73 3.29
CA PRO A 299 -16.60 24.29 2.87
C PRO A 299 -15.47 23.26 3.00
N SER A 300 -14.60 23.17 1.98
CA SER A 300 -13.40 22.34 2.07
C SER A 300 -12.31 23.04 2.90
N GLU A 301 -11.76 22.36 3.90
CA GLU A 301 -10.62 22.86 4.69
C GLU A 301 -9.36 23.04 3.82
N PRO A 302 -8.63 24.18 3.91
CA PRO A 302 -7.40 24.39 3.14
C PRO A 302 -6.25 23.49 3.60
N ALA A 303 -5.66 22.72 2.68
CA ALA A 303 -4.50 21.88 3.00
C ALA A 303 -3.22 22.72 3.28
N PRO A 304 -2.42 22.40 4.31
CA PRO A 304 -1.20 23.12 4.63
C PRO A 304 -0.12 22.93 3.56
N ARG A 305 0.63 24.01 3.26
CA ARG A 305 1.56 24.07 2.12
C ARG A 305 3.01 23.96 2.54
N THR A 306 3.67 22.86 2.16
CA THR A 306 5.12 22.69 2.31
C THR A 306 5.86 23.14 1.04
N LYS A 307 7.07 23.70 1.18
CA LYS A 307 7.98 23.89 0.03
C LYS A 307 8.49 22.53 -0.46
N GLY A 308 8.83 22.42 -1.76
CA GLY A 308 9.47 21.23 -2.34
C GLY A 308 8.54 20.16 -2.93
N GLN A 309 7.26 20.09 -2.51
CA GLN A 309 6.33 18.97 -2.81
C GLN A 309 6.30 18.50 -4.28
N VAL A 310 6.35 19.43 -5.26
CA VAL A 310 6.36 19.10 -6.71
C VAL A 310 7.63 18.31 -7.10
N ARG A 311 8.80 18.71 -6.60
CA ARG A 311 10.08 18.03 -6.89
C ARG A 311 10.09 16.62 -6.31
N ASP A 312 9.48 16.42 -5.13
CA ASP A 312 9.32 15.08 -4.55
C ASP A 312 8.39 14.19 -5.38
N GLY A 313 7.30 14.75 -5.92
CA GLY A 313 6.43 14.04 -6.86
C GLY A 313 7.19 13.52 -8.08
N PHE A 314 7.99 14.38 -8.72
CA PHE A 314 8.82 13.98 -9.87
C PHE A 314 9.90 12.97 -9.47
N ARG A 315 10.62 13.19 -8.36
CA ARG A 315 11.65 12.25 -7.85
C ARG A 315 11.06 10.86 -7.57
N TYR A 316 9.87 10.79 -6.96
CA TYR A 316 9.16 9.55 -6.67
C TYR A 316 8.74 8.79 -7.93
N VAL A 317 8.14 9.51 -8.89
CA VAL A 317 7.76 8.94 -10.21
C VAL A 317 9.00 8.45 -10.95
N TRP A 318 10.11 9.21 -10.95
CA TRP A 318 11.31 8.87 -11.72
C TRP A 318 12.18 7.78 -11.07
N GLY A 319 12.11 7.58 -9.76
CA GLY A 319 12.70 6.40 -9.12
C GLY A 319 12.04 5.11 -9.60
N ARG A 320 10.70 5.09 -9.64
CA ARG A 320 9.91 3.90 -9.96
C ARG A 320 9.87 3.58 -11.46
N LYS A 321 10.30 2.36 -11.83
CA LYS A 321 10.30 1.88 -13.23
C LYS A 321 8.89 1.83 -13.83
N ASP A 322 7.93 1.31 -13.06
CA ASP A 322 6.52 1.17 -13.46
C ASP A 322 5.85 2.54 -13.68
N LEU A 323 6.03 3.47 -12.74
CA LEU A 323 5.44 4.82 -12.85
C LEU A 323 6.04 5.60 -14.03
N ARG A 324 7.37 5.53 -14.27
CA ARG A 324 8.01 6.10 -15.46
C ARG A 324 7.39 5.60 -16.75
N VAL A 325 7.23 4.28 -16.88
CA VAL A 325 6.69 3.67 -18.10
C VAL A 325 5.25 4.11 -18.34
N ILE A 326 4.42 4.20 -17.30
CA ILE A 326 3.06 4.73 -17.43
C ILE A 326 3.07 6.21 -17.85
N MET A 327 3.86 7.08 -17.20
CA MET A 327 3.92 8.51 -17.54
C MET A 327 4.38 8.75 -18.99
N VAL A 328 5.47 8.09 -19.42
CA VAL A 328 6.01 8.27 -20.77
C VAL A 328 5.04 7.72 -21.83
N SER A 329 4.38 6.59 -21.56
CA SER A 329 3.37 6.04 -22.49
C SER A 329 2.13 6.93 -22.57
N VAL A 330 1.64 7.44 -21.43
CA VAL A 330 0.53 8.42 -21.38
C VAL A 330 0.90 9.68 -22.14
N PHE A 331 2.10 10.24 -21.92
CA PHE A 331 2.56 11.42 -22.65
C PHE A 331 2.62 11.18 -24.16
N MET A 332 3.23 10.10 -24.64
CA MET A 332 3.37 9.86 -26.08
C MET A 332 2.02 9.60 -26.77
N VAL A 333 1.16 8.75 -26.18
CA VAL A 333 -0.17 8.44 -26.74
C VAL A 333 -1.05 9.70 -26.71
N SER A 334 -1.04 10.49 -25.64
CA SER A 334 -1.84 11.72 -25.56
C SER A 334 -1.30 12.87 -26.41
N THR A 335 0.02 13.01 -26.56
CA THR A 335 0.65 14.03 -27.40
C THR A 335 0.32 13.82 -28.87
N PHE A 336 0.37 12.56 -29.34
CA PHE A 336 0.27 12.25 -30.75
C PHE A 336 -1.07 11.59 -31.12
N GLY A 337 -1.40 10.41 -30.56
CA GLY A 337 -2.56 9.63 -31.00
C GLY A 337 -3.94 10.13 -30.57
N LEU A 338 -4.06 10.88 -29.46
CA LEU A 338 -5.39 11.32 -28.96
C LEU A 338 -5.96 12.59 -29.64
N ASN A 339 -5.30 13.13 -30.66
CA ASN A 339 -5.73 14.35 -31.37
C ASN A 339 -6.83 14.11 -32.42
N PHE A 340 -7.88 13.39 -32.04
CA PHE A 340 -8.98 13.02 -32.93
C PHE A 340 -9.79 14.22 -33.45
N ALA A 341 -9.81 15.37 -32.76
CA ALA A 341 -10.57 16.55 -33.23
C ALA A 341 -10.03 17.05 -34.59
N ILE A 342 -8.76 17.44 -34.65
CA ILE A 342 -8.06 17.80 -35.90
C ILE A 342 -8.18 16.66 -36.91
N SER A 343 -7.80 15.45 -36.50
CA SER A 343 -7.66 14.32 -37.42
C SER A 343 -8.98 13.93 -38.09
N LEU A 344 -10.10 13.97 -37.38
CA LEU A 344 -11.42 13.64 -37.95
C LEU A 344 -12.04 14.80 -38.73
N ALA A 345 -11.80 16.06 -38.32
CA ALA A 345 -12.28 17.23 -39.07
C ALA A 345 -11.57 17.34 -40.43
N VAL A 346 -10.25 17.21 -40.42
CA VAL A 346 -9.39 17.22 -41.62
C VAL A 346 -9.66 16.00 -42.49
N MET A 347 -9.90 14.82 -41.92
CA MET A 347 -10.28 13.64 -42.71
C MET A 347 -11.67 13.78 -43.36
N ALA A 348 -12.68 14.29 -42.65
CA ALA A 348 -14.01 14.50 -43.22
C ALA A 348 -13.96 15.45 -44.42
N ARG A 349 -13.33 16.61 -44.26
CA ARG A 349 -13.22 17.65 -45.29
C ARG A 349 -12.22 17.27 -46.39
N ASN A 350 -10.94 17.08 -46.04
CA ASN A 350 -9.83 17.02 -47.00
C ASN A 350 -9.64 15.62 -47.62
N THR A 351 -10.11 14.55 -46.97
CA THR A 351 -10.02 13.17 -47.53
C THR A 351 -11.31 12.74 -48.22
N PHE A 352 -12.48 13.07 -47.65
CA PHE A 352 -13.77 12.57 -48.13
C PHE A 352 -14.69 13.63 -48.77
N GLY A 353 -14.31 14.92 -48.72
CA GLY A 353 -15.12 16.00 -49.32
C GLY A 353 -16.47 16.24 -48.62
N LEU A 354 -16.58 15.85 -47.35
CA LEU A 354 -17.81 15.97 -46.56
C LEU A 354 -17.88 17.30 -45.78
N GLU A 355 -19.10 17.68 -45.40
CA GLU A 355 -19.39 18.86 -44.58
C GLU A 355 -19.32 18.55 -43.07
N ALA A 356 -19.84 19.45 -42.23
CA ALA A 356 -19.69 19.37 -40.78
C ALA A 356 -20.48 18.22 -40.14
N ASP A 357 -21.55 17.75 -40.80
CA ASP A 357 -22.29 16.54 -40.45
C ASP A 357 -21.38 15.29 -40.51
N GLY A 358 -20.51 15.20 -41.53
CA GLY A 358 -19.50 14.16 -41.67
C GLY A 358 -18.51 14.14 -40.51
N TYR A 359 -17.99 15.29 -40.10
CA TYR A 359 -17.11 15.42 -38.92
C TYR A 359 -17.85 15.08 -37.62
N GLY A 360 -19.06 15.63 -37.43
CA GLY A 360 -19.90 15.38 -36.25
C GLY A 360 -20.20 13.89 -36.06
N LEU A 361 -20.57 13.18 -37.13
CA LEU A 361 -20.87 11.76 -37.10
C LEU A 361 -19.64 10.88 -36.81
N LEU A 362 -18.45 11.21 -37.34
CA LEU A 362 -17.22 10.50 -36.97
C LEU A 362 -16.87 10.71 -35.48
N SER A 363 -17.01 11.94 -34.98
CA SER A 363 -16.77 12.30 -33.58
C SER A 363 -17.73 11.57 -32.64
N THR A 364 -19.04 11.54 -32.96
CA THR A 364 -20.04 10.76 -32.23
C THR A 364 -19.77 9.25 -32.31
N THR A 365 -19.28 8.72 -33.44
CA THR A 365 -18.97 7.28 -33.56
C THR A 365 -17.80 6.86 -32.69
N LEU A 366 -16.74 7.68 -32.61
CA LEU A 366 -15.65 7.51 -31.64
C LEU A 366 -16.19 7.57 -30.20
N ALA A 367 -17.12 8.49 -29.90
CA ALA A 367 -17.72 8.63 -28.58
C ALA A 367 -18.57 7.40 -28.19
N VAL A 368 -19.33 6.80 -29.11
CA VAL A 368 -20.01 5.50 -28.92
C VAL A 368 -18.99 4.40 -28.59
N GLY A 369 -17.86 4.37 -29.29
CA GLY A 369 -16.72 3.51 -28.94
C GLY A 369 -16.25 3.67 -27.50
N THR A 370 -16.06 4.92 -27.04
CA THR A 370 -15.68 5.17 -25.64
C THR A 370 -16.74 4.70 -24.64
N LEU A 371 -18.04 4.81 -24.95
CA LEU A 371 -19.11 4.32 -24.08
C LEU A 371 -19.11 2.78 -23.98
N ALA A 372 -18.86 2.08 -25.08
CA ALA A 372 -18.65 0.62 -25.06
C ALA A 372 -17.42 0.23 -24.21
N GLY A 373 -16.33 1.00 -24.29
CA GLY A 373 -15.17 0.87 -23.39
C GLY A 373 -15.53 1.07 -21.91
N ALA A 374 -16.41 2.03 -21.60
CA ALA A 374 -16.86 2.32 -20.23
C ALA A 374 -17.70 1.17 -19.67
N ALA A 375 -18.68 0.70 -20.46
CA ALA A 375 -19.50 -0.46 -20.09
C ALA A 375 -18.65 -1.73 -19.92
N TYR A 376 -17.63 -1.93 -20.77
CA TYR A 376 -16.68 -3.05 -20.60
C TYR A 376 -15.83 -2.90 -19.34
N ALA A 377 -15.36 -1.69 -19.01
CA ALA A 377 -14.60 -1.44 -17.79
C ALA A 377 -15.46 -1.68 -16.52
N ALA A 378 -16.72 -1.23 -16.51
CA ALA A 378 -17.65 -1.42 -15.40
C ALA A 378 -18.03 -2.88 -15.13
N ARG A 379 -17.88 -3.78 -16.13
CA ARG A 379 -18.11 -5.22 -15.98
C ARG A 379 -16.89 -6.01 -15.49
N ARG A 380 -15.74 -5.36 -15.23
CA ARG A 380 -14.52 -6.04 -14.73
C ARG A 380 -14.60 -6.22 -13.21
N LYS A 381 -14.46 -7.47 -12.74
CA LYS A 381 -14.35 -7.79 -11.30
C LYS A 381 -12.95 -7.53 -10.72
N GLU A 382 -11.91 -7.47 -11.57
CA GLU A 382 -10.53 -7.18 -11.17
C GLU A 382 -10.06 -5.79 -11.61
N ALA A 383 -9.17 -5.18 -10.83
CA ALA A 383 -8.44 -3.99 -11.23
C ALA A 383 -7.53 -4.25 -12.45
N PRO A 384 -7.41 -3.31 -13.40
CA PRO A 384 -6.57 -3.48 -14.58
C PRO A 384 -5.09 -3.58 -14.20
N ARG A 385 -4.41 -4.62 -14.69
CA ARG A 385 -2.97 -4.85 -14.44
C ARG A 385 -2.13 -4.16 -15.53
N LEU A 386 -0.83 -3.94 -15.29
CA LEU A 386 0.07 -3.23 -16.23
C LEU A 386 0.07 -3.83 -17.66
N ARG A 387 -0.04 -5.16 -17.79
CA ARG A 387 -0.22 -5.85 -19.08
C ARG A 387 -1.45 -5.38 -19.88
N THR A 388 -2.54 -5.00 -19.20
CA THR A 388 -3.79 -4.51 -19.81
C THR A 388 -3.64 -3.07 -20.28
N PHE A 389 -2.91 -2.23 -19.53
CA PHE A 389 -2.54 -0.88 -19.95
C PHE A 389 -1.66 -0.89 -21.21
N LEU A 390 -0.58 -1.68 -21.21
CA LEU A 390 0.35 -1.79 -22.35
C LEU A 390 -0.31 -2.44 -23.57
N GLY A 391 -1.09 -3.51 -23.37
CA GLY A 391 -1.86 -4.15 -24.43
C GLY A 391 -2.90 -3.20 -25.05
N ALA A 392 -3.53 -2.34 -24.24
CA ALA A 392 -4.43 -1.31 -24.74
C ALA A 392 -3.69 -0.21 -25.53
N ALA A 393 -2.49 0.20 -25.12
CA ALA A 393 -1.67 1.17 -25.86
C ALA A 393 -1.25 0.62 -27.24
N VAL A 394 -0.77 -0.62 -27.28
CA VAL A 394 -0.39 -1.33 -28.52
C VAL A 394 -1.59 -1.51 -29.44
N ALA A 395 -2.71 -2.03 -28.92
CA ALA A 395 -3.92 -2.23 -29.71
C ALA A 395 -4.53 -0.90 -30.18
N PHE A 396 -4.54 0.14 -29.34
CA PHE A 396 -4.97 1.48 -29.73
C PHE A 396 -4.17 1.98 -30.92
N GLY A 397 -2.83 1.93 -30.88
CA GLY A 397 -1.99 2.35 -32.00
C GLY A 397 -2.24 1.57 -33.29
N VAL A 398 -2.45 0.25 -33.21
CA VAL A 398 -2.82 -0.57 -34.38
C VAL A 398 -4.16 -0.14 -34.98
N PHE A 399 -5.18 0.11 -34.15
CA PHE A 399 -6.49 0.54 -34.62
C PHE A 399 -6.48 1.98 -35.15
N GLU A 400 -5.70 2.88 -34.55
CA GLU A 400 -5.53 4.27 -35.03
C GLU A 400 -4.88 4.31 -36.43
N VAL A 401 -3.81 3.53 -36.65
CA VAL A 401 -3.22 3.33 -37.99
C VAL A 401 -4.25 2.74 -38.96
N ALA A 402 -5.04 1.74 -38.51
CA ALA A 402 -6.07 1.13 -39.34
C ALA A 402 -7.13 2.15 -39.78
N VAL A 403 -7.59 3.04 -38.89
CA VAL A 403 -8.51 4.15 -39.24
C VAL A 403 -7.88 5.05 -40.31
N GLY A 404 -6.62 5.46 -40.14
CA GLY A 404 -5.89 6.28 -41.13
C GLY A 404 -5.80 5.63 -42.52
N LEU A 405 -5.66 4.31 -42.57
CA LEU A 405 -5.55 3.53 -43.81
C LEU A 405 -6.91 3.14 -44.43
N MET A 406 -8.05 3.33 -43.76
CA MET A 406 -9.35 2.89 -44.32
C MET A 406 -9.71 3.70 -45.60
N PRO A 407 -10.11 3.03 -46.70
CA PRO A 407 -10.33 3.70 -47.98
C PRO A 407 -11.67 4.45 -48.06
N THR A 408 -12.66 4.11 -47.22
CA THR A 408 -14.01 4.69 -47.27
C THR A 408 -14.48 5.20 -45.91
N TYR A 409 -15.32 6.24 -45.95
CA TYR A 409 -15.90 6.89 -44.76
C TYR A 409 -16.61 5.90 -43.81
N ALA A 410 -17.37 4.94 -44.34
CA ALA A 410 -18.07 3.94 -43.55
C ALA A 410 -17.11 2.99 -42.80
N LEU A 411 -15.96 2.67 -43.39
CA LEU A 411 -14.91 1.86 -42.74
C LEU A 411 -14.16 2.66 -41.67
N VAL A 412 -13.89 3.95 -41.91
CA VAL A 412 -13.35 4.88 -40.91
C VAL A 412 -14.29 4.93 -39.69
N ALA A 413 -15.58 5.18 -39.91
CA ALA A 413 -16.59 5.17 -38.84
C ALA A 413 -16.62 3.85 -38.06
N LEU A 414 -16.68 2.70 -38.77
CA LEU A 414 -16.71 1.38 -38.14
C LEU A 414 -15.46 1.12 -37.27
N MET A 415 -14.27 1.52 -37.72
CA MET A 415 -13.01 1.35 -36.99
C MET A 415 -12.84 2.33 -35.81
N LEU A 416 -13.55 3.47 -35.79
CA LEU A 416 -13.54 4.39 -34.65
C LEU A 416 -14.24 3.82 -33.41
N ILE A 417 -15.15 2.85 -33.56
CA ILE A 417 -15.83 2.19 -32.43
C ILE A 417 -14.83 1.39 -31.55
N PRO A 418 -14.06 0.40 -32.07
CA PRO A 418 -13.03 -0.27 -31.29
C PRO A 418 -11.91 0.68 -30.87
N THR A 419 -11.53 1.66 -31.71
CA THR A 419 -10.53 2.69 -31.35
C THR A 419 -10.94 3.44 -30.08
N GLY A 420 -12.18 3.94 -29.99
CA GLY A 420 -12.69 4.64 -28.80
C GLY A 420 -12.75 3.76 -27.54
N ALA A 421 -13.09 2.48 -27.70
CA ALA A 421 -13.11 1.52 -26.59
C ALA A 421 -11.68 1.24 -26.05
N LEU A 422 -10.69 1.23 -26.94
CA LEU A 422 -9.27 1.10 -26.60
C LEU A 422 -8.72 2.39 -25.96
N THR A 423 -9.04 3.56 -26.49
CA THR A 423 -8.71 4.88 -25.90
C THR A 423 -9.12 4.97 -24.43
N LEU A 424 -10.37 4.60 -24.13
CA LEU A 424 -10.85 4.65 -22.74
C LEU A 424 -10.23 3.52 -21.90
N THR A 425 -10.05 2.31 -22.46
CA THR A 425 -9.37 1.23 -21.74
C THR A 425 -7.93 1.62 -21.36
N PHE A 426 -7.20 2.31 -22.23
CA PHE A 426 -5.86 2.84 -21.96
C PHE A 426 -5.87 3.86 -20.82
N THR A 427 -6.66 4.93 -20.95
CA THR A 427 -6.70 6.04 -19.96
C THR A 427 -7.24 5.62 -18.60
N THR A 428 -8.32 4.83 -18.55
CA THR A 428 -8.86 4.30 -17.29
C THR A 428 -7.91 3.27 -16.64
N SER A 429 -7.18 2.46 -17.43
CA SER A 429 -6.19 1.55 -16.83
C SER A 429 -5.00 2.31 -16.24
N ALA A 430 -4.52 3.36 -16.91
CA ALA A 430 -3.47 4.23 -16.37
C ALA A 430 -3.91 4.85 -15.03
N MET A 431 -5.06 5.51 -15.02
CA MET A 431 -5.64 6.15 -13.83
C MET A 431 -5.75 5.17 -12.65
N ASN A 432 -6.34 4.00 -12.87
CA ASN A 432 -6.59 3.02 -11.80
C ASN A 432 -5.28 2.46 -11.23
N ILE A 433 -4.30 2.11 -12.08
CA ILE A 433 -2.99 1.63 -11.61
C ILE A 433 -2.31 2.72 -10.76
N LEU A 434 -2.30 3.97 -11.22
CA LEU A 434 -1.65 5.08 -10.52
C LEU A 434 -2.33 5.45 -9.19
N GLN A 435 -3.66 5.29 -9.06
CA GLN A 435 -4.35 5.50 -7.79
C GLN A 435 -4.11 4.37 -6.78
N MET A 436 -4.05 3.12 -7.27
CA MET A 436 -3.87 1.91 -6.45
C MET A 436 -2.40 1.72 -5.99
N SER A 437 -1.43 2.01 -6.87
CA SER A 437 -0.02 1.71 -6.63
C SER A 437 0.76 2.81 -5.89
N VAL A 438 0.12 3.91 -5.49
CA VAL A 438 0.76 5.08 -4.86
C VAL A 438 0.16 5.36 -3.47
N PRO A 439 0.99 5.54 -2.42
CA PRO A 439 0.54 5.93 -1.08
C PRO A 439 -0.31 7.20 -1.06
N SER A 440 -1.24 7.31 -0.11
CA SER A 440 -2.18 8.43 0.06
C SER A 440 -1.50 9.80 -0.01
N GLU A 441 -0.41 9.99 0.74
CA GLU A 441 0.38 11.23 0.84
C GLU A 441 1.00 11.70 -0.49
N MET A 442 1.32 10.75 -1.38
CA MET A 442 1.95 11.01 -2.68
C MET A 442 0.94 10.97 -3.83
N ARG A 443 -0.25 10.38 -3.64
CA ARG A 443 -1.27 10.18 -4.68
C ARG A 443 -1.63 11.48 -5.40
N GLY A 444 -1.91 12.56 -4.66
CA GLY A 444 -2.23 13.86 -5.26
C GLY A 444 -1.09 14.43 -6.13
N ARG A 445 0.17 14.23 -5.71
CA ARG A 445 1.36 14.68 -6.44
C ARG A 445 1.54 13.90 -7.76
N VAL A 446 1.37 12.58 -7.72
CA VAL A 446 1.44 11.71 -8.90
C VAL A 446 0.27 11.94 -9.86
N MET A 447 -0.95 12.18 -9.35
CA MET A 447 -2.11 12.56 -10.18
C MET A 447 -1.89 13.89 -10.92
N GLY A 448 -1.23 14.87 -10.29
CA GLY A 448 -0.81 16.11 -10.95
C GLY A 448 0.15 15.86 -12.12
N ILE A 449 1.13 14.97 -11.94
CA ILE A 449 2.10 14.60 -13.00
C ILE A 449 1.41 13.77 -14.10
N TYR A 450 0.42 12.93 -13.77
CA TYR A 450 -0.43 12.26 -14.76
C TYR A 450 -1.19 13.27 -15.63
N MET A 451 -1.84 14.27 -15.02
CA MET A 451 -2.56 15.31 -15.77
C MET A 451 -1.62 16.17 -16.62
N LEU A 452 -0.43 16.49 -16.10
CA LEU A 452 0.63 17.16 -16.86
C LEU A 452 1.05 16.34 -18.08
N SER A 453 1.23 15.03 -17.91
CA SER A 453 1.60 14.10 -18.99
C SER A 453 0.48 13.93 -20.02
N PHE A 454 -0.77 13.84 -19.57
CA PHE A 454 -1.94 13.61 -20.41
C PHE A 454 -2.37 14.86 -21.21
N LEU A 455 -2.22 16.06 -20.65
CA LEU A 455 -2.72 17.31 -21.25
C LEU A 455 -1.61 18.23 -21.79
N GLY A 456 -0.40 18.14 -21.24
CA GLY A 456 0.73 19.00 -21.60
C GLY A 456 1.41 18.67 -22.92
N GLY A 457 1.13 17.49 -23.48
CA GLY A 457 1.55 17.11 -24.82
C GLY A 457 0.80 17.88 -25.93
N THR A 458 -0.50 18.08 -25.75
CA THR A 458 -1.39 18.62 -26.79
C THR A 458 -0.92 19.93 -27.42
N PRO A 459 -0.42 20.94 -26.67
CA PRO A 459 0.06 22.19 -27.27
C PRO A 459 1.28 22.07 -28.19
N LEU A 460 2.04 20.98 -28.08
CA LEU A 460 3.20 20.69 -28.95
C LEU A 460 2.81 19.72 -30.06
N GLY A 461 2.01 18.70 -29.75
CA GLY A 461 1.57 17.70 -30.71
C GLY A 461 0.55 18.22 -31.73
N SER A 462 -0.43 19.01 -31.30
CA SER A 462 -1.53 19.43 -32.20
C SER A 462 -1.11 20.33 -33.37
N PRO A 463 -0.19 21.33 -33.24
CA PRO A 463 0.34 22.05 -34.39
C PRO A 463 1.22 21.16 -35.28
N LEU A 464 2.02 20.27 -34.70
CA LEU A 464 2.92 19.38 -35.45
C LEU A 464 2.14 18.37 -36.30
N LEU A 465 1.05 17.81 -35.77
CA LEU A 465 0.13 16.95 -36.51
C LEU A 465 -0.67 17.72 -37.56
N GLY A 466 -1.08 18.96 -37.27
CA GLY A 466 -1.72 19.82 -38.27
C GLY A 466 -0.79 20.10 -39.46
N TRP A 467 0.45 20.50 -39.19
CA TRP A 467 1.49 20.65 -40.21
C TRP A 467 1.75 19.35 -40.99
N LEU A 468 1.78 18.20 -40.33
CA LEU A 468 1.95 16.89 -40.98
C LEU A 468 0.78 16.57 -41.93
N ALA A 469 -0.45 16.93 -41.56
CA ALA A 469 -1.62 16.73 -42.40
C ALA A 469 -1.61 17.62 -43.66
N ASP A 470 -1.14 18.86 -43.53
CA ASP A 470 -1.02 19.83 -44.63
C ASP A 470 0.17 19.52 -45.57
N SER A 471 1.26 18.93 -45.05
CA SER A 471 2.52 18.75 -45.77
C SER A 471 2.80 17.35 -46.30
N VAL A 472 2.11 16.32 -45.80
CA VAL A 472 2.30 14.92 -46.21
C VAL A 472 1.01 14.31 -46.75
N ASP A 473 -0.01 14.13 -45.89
CA ASP A 473 -1.32 13.62 -46.27
C ASP A 473 -2.35 13.87 -45.14
N PRO A 474 -3.62 14.22 -45.44
CA PRO A 474 -4.68 14.40 -44.42
C PRO A 474 -4.89 13.25 -43.42
N ARG A 475 -4.50 12.01 -43.77
CA ARG A 475 -4.56 10.80 -42.93
C ARG A 475 -3.31 10.62 -42.07
N ALA A 476 -2.19 11.27 -42.43
CA ALA A 476 -0.90 11.12 -41.76
C ALA A 476 -0.93 11.35 -40.23
N PRO A 477 -1.77 12.25 -39.66
CA PRO A 477 -1.90 12.38 -38.20
C PRO A 477 -2.24 11.07 -37.48
N LEU A 478 -3.22 10.30 -37.99
CA LEU A 478 -3.64 9.03 -37.38
C LEU A 478 -2.62 7.92 -37.62
N ILE A 479 -1.93 7.94 -38.77
CA ILE A 479 -0.91 6.96 -39.10
C ILE A 479 0.33 7.17 -38.21
N VAL A 480 0.79 8.41 -38.06
CA VAL A 480 1.96 8.73 -37.23
C VAL A 480 1.62 8.71 -35.74
N GLY A 481 0.45 9.20 -35.33
CA GLY A 481 -0.06 9.07 -33.95
C GLY A 481 -0.21 7.62 -33.52
N GLY A 482 -0.77 6.78 -34.39
CA GLY A 482 -0.94 5.36 -34.15
C GLY A 482 0.39 4.59 -34.15
N VAL A 483 1.32 4.91 -35.05
CA VAL A 483 2.68 4.34 -35.04
C VAL A 483 3.44 4.75 -33.77
N ILE A 484 3.38 6.01 -33.35
CA ILE A 484 4.01 6.47 -32.10
C ILE A 484 3.37 5.76 -30.89
N SER A 485 2.05 5.62 -30.85
CA SER A 485 1.33 4.90 -29.78
C SER A 485 1.71 3.42 -29.72
N LEU A 486 1.77 2.75 -30.87
CA LEU A 486 2.20 1.36 -31.03
C LEU A 486 3.65 1.16 -30.60
N VAL A 487 4.58 1.99 -31.09
CA VAL A 487 6.00 1.95 -30.72
C VAL A 487 6.17 2.26 -29.24
N SER A 488 5.48 3.27 -28.70
CA SER A 488 5.54 3.61 -27.28
C SER A 488 5.10 2.43 -26.41
N GLY A 489 3.93 1.83 -26.66
CA GLY A 489 3.45 0.66 -25.93
C GLY A 489 4.35 -0.57 -26.08
N THR A 490 4.94 -0.77 -27.25
CA THR A 490 5.86 -1.89 -27.53
C THR A 490 7.20 -1.72 -26.84
N VAL A 491 7.81 -0.53 -26.91
CA VAL A 491 9.07 -0.18 -26.25
C VAL A 491 8.89 -0.15 -24.73
N ALA A 492 7.76 0.36 -24.23
CA ALA A 492 7.37 0.26 -22.82
C ALA A 492 7.33 -1.19 -22.33
N GLY A 493 6.71 -2.08 -23.11
CA GLY A 493 6.75 -3.52 -22.89
C GLY A 493 8.19 -4.05 -22.86
N VAL A 494 8.91 -3.97 -23.98
CA VAL A 494 10.27 -4.51 -24.13
C VAL A 494 11.26 -3.94 -23.08
N TYR A 495 11.10 -2.68 -22.67
CA TYR A 495 11.89 -2.09 -21.58
C TYR A 495 11.64 -2.79 -20.25
N LEU A 496 10.38 -2.96 -19.85
CA LEU A 496 10.04 -3.71 -18.63
C LEU A 496 10.58 -5.13 -18.70
N LEU A 497 10.34 -5.82 -19.82
CA LEU A 497 10.80 -7.19 -20.05
C LEU A 497 12.33 -7.33 -19.95
N ARG A 498 13.10 -6.38 -20.48
CA ARG A 498 14.56 -6.37 -20.31
C ARG A 498 14.98 -5.99 -18.88
N SER A 499 14.26 -5.08 -18.24
CA SER A 499 14.57 -4.59 -16.89
C SER A 499 14.20 -5.55 -15.75
N GLU A 500 13.45 -6.61 -16.06
CA GLU A 500 13.05 -7.73 -15.18
C GLU A 500 13.54 -9.10 -15.70
N GLY A 501 14.30 -9.13 -16.81
CA GLY A 501 14.85 -10.35 -17.39
C GLY A 501 13.80 -11.37 -17.83
N LEU A 502 12.91 -11.02 -18.77
CA LEU A 502 11.81 -11.86 -19.28
C LEU A 502 11.98 -12.21 -20.77
N LYS A 503 12.04 -13.51 -21.11
CA LYS A 503 12.02 -14.03 -22.50
C LYS A 503 10.58 -14.14 -23.01
N LEU A 504 10.34 -13.67 -24.22
CA LEU A 504 9.09 -13.82 -24.98
C LEU A 504 9.03 -15.19 -25.66
N ARG A 505 7.93 -15.93 -25.50
CA ARG A 505 7.60 -17.08 -26.36
C ARG A 505 6.18 -16.95 -26.91
N LEU A 506 6.03 -17.32 -28.18
CA LEU A 506 4.72 -17.42 -28.82
C LEU A 506 4.08 -18.76 -28.42
N ALA A 507 2.96 -18.72 -27.69
CA ALA A 507 2.19 -19.92 -27.38
C ALA A 507 1.02 -20.04 -28.37
N ARG A 508 0.81 -21.23 -28.94
CA ARG A 508 -0.51 -21.59 -29.47
C ARG A 508 -1.43 -21.89 -28.27
N PRO A 509 -2.67 -21.39 -28.24
CA PRO A 509 -3.68 -21.92 -27.33
C PRO A 509 -3.94 -23.39 -27.67
N GLU A 510 -3.95 -24.26 -26.67
CA GLU A 510 -4.25 -25.68 -26.85
C GLU A 510 -5.75 -25.87 -27.23
N ASP A 511 -6.62 -25.01 -26.70
CA ASP A 511 -8.07 -24.97 -26.98
C ASP A 511 -8.44 -24.37 -28.37
N GLY A 512 -7.79 -24.83 -29.46
CA GLY A 512 -8.22 -24.59 -30.84
C GLY A 512 -8.34 -23.11 -31.27
N GLY A 513 -7.69 -22.18 -30.56
CA GLY A 513 -7.75 -20.75 -30.82
C GLY A 513 -6.93 -20.36 -32.05
N ARG A 514 -7.58 -19.84 -33.11
CA ARG A 514 -6.92 -19.50 -34.40
C ARG A 514 -5.95 -18.30 -34.35
N LEU A 515 -5.71 -17.71 -33.18
CA LEU A 515 -4.76 -16.62 -32.97
C LEU A 515 -3.74 -17.01 -31.89
N PRO A 516 -2.43 -16.94 -32.16
CA PRO A 516 -1.41 -17.24 -31.16
C PRO A 516 -1.30 -16.12 -30.11
N VAL A 517 -0.93 -16.48 -28.88
CA VAL A 517 -0.83 -15.56 -27.74
C VAL A 517 0.62 -15.45 -27.30
N PHE A 518 1.10 -14.22 -27.09
CA PHE A 518 2.42 -13.97 -26.55
C PHE A 518 2.45 -14.24 -25.03
N VAL A 519 3.33 -15.15 -24.61
CA VAL A 519 3.52 -15.55 -23.21
C VAL A 519 4.93 -15.19 -22.75
N LEU A 520 5.05 -14.82 -21.48
CA LEU A 520 6.26 -14.28 -20.87
C LEU A 520 6.73 -15.20 -19.75
N ARG A 521 8.03 -15.50 -19.71
CA ARG A 521 8.69 -16.23 -18.60
C ARG A 521 10.06 -15.61 -18.30
N PRO A 522 10.53 -15.64 -17.04
CA PRO A 522 11.84 -15.14 -16.68
C PRO A 522 12.98 -15.90 -17.35
N VAL A 523 14.08 -15.19 -17.56
CA VAL A 523 15.37 -15.71 -18.04
C VAL A 523 16.17 -16.13 -16.83
N ILE A 524 16.17 -17.43 -16.55
CA ILE A 524 17.27 -18.04 -15.81
C ILE A 524 18.48 -18.00 -16.76
N GLY A 525 19.64 -17.57 -16.25
CA GLY A 525 20.87 -17.51 -17.03
C GLY A 525 21.40 -18.91 -17.36
N ASP A 526 22.06 -19.04 -18.49
CA ASP A 526 22.69 -20.29 -18.91
C ASP A 526 23.90 -20.60 -18.00
N CYS A 527 24.02 -21.83 -17.49
CA CYS A 527 25.08 -22.24 -16.56
C CYS A 527 26.41 -22.53 -17.28
N SER A 528 27.53 -22.42 -16.54
CA SER A 528 28.85 -22.91 -17.00
C SER A 528 28.80 -24.43 -17.25
N PRO A 529 29.62 -25.00 -18.17
CA PRO A 529 29.56 -26.42 -18.52
C PRO A 529 29.86 -27.42 -17.39
N ASP A 530 30.42 -26.97 -16.26
CA ASP A 530 31.01 -27.82 -15.22
C ASP A 530 29.99 -28.41 -14.20
N CYS A 531 28.69 -28.34 -14.49
CA CYS A 531 27.60 -28.78 -13.60
C CYS A 531 26.78 -29.97 -14.16
N GLU A 532 27.42 -31.11 -14.42
CA GLU A 532 26.71 -32.37 -14.61
C GLU A 532 26.35 -33.04 -13.27
N TYR A 533 25.09 -32.90 -12.82
CA TYR A 533 24.43 -33.93 -12.01
C TYR A 533 22.90 -33.94 -12.22
N HIS A 534 22.43 -35.02 -12.85
CA HIS A 534 21.05 -35.49 -13.00
C HIS A 534 19.89 -34.48 -13.14
N CYS A 535 19.36 -34.38 -14.36
CA CYS A 535 17.95 -34.07 -14.61
C CYS A 535 17.41 -34.90 -15.79
N GLN A 536 16.95 -36.12 -15.52
CA GLN A 536 16.01 -36.84 -16.39
C GLN A 536 14.62 -36.74 -15.76
N LEU A 537 13.74 -35.93 -16.34
CA LEU A 537 12.32 -35.92 -15.99
C LEU A 537 11.62 -37.04 -16.77
N ALA A 538 11.05 -38.00 -16.04
CA ALA A 538 10.16 -39.00 -16.60
C ALA A 538 8.81 -38.37 -16.98
N ASP A 539 8.18 -38.93 -18.02
CA ASP A 539 6.85 -38.52 -18.50
C ASP A 539 5.74 -39.15 -17.64
N PRO A 540 4.91 -38.36 -16.91
CA PRO A 540 3.87 -38.88 -16.03
C PRO A 540 2.57 -39.15 -16.82
N SER A 541 2.59 -40.19 -17.67
CA SER A 541 1.45 -40.54 -18.53
C SER A 541 1.11 -42.04 -18.59
N VAL A 542 1.52 -42.84 -17.59
CA VAL A 542 1.14 -44.28 -17.48
C VAL A 542 0.83 -44.70 -16.04
N GLU A 543 -0.41 -44.49 -15.63
CA GLU A 543 -1.19 -45.38 -14.75
C GLU A 543 -2.62 -45.42 -15.36
N GLY A 544 -3.40 -46.49 -15.28
CA GLY A 544 -3.18 -47.76 -14.60
C GLY A 544 -4.50 -48.45 -14.20
N SER A 545 -5.59 -48.23 -14.94
CA SER A 545 -6.92 -48.70 -14.56
C SER A 545 -7.10 -50.21 -14.76
N SER A 546 -7.55 -50.88 -13.71
CA SER A 546 -7.76 -52.33 -13.69
C SER A 546 -9.20 -52.72 -14.05
N ALA A 547 -9.33 -53.72 -14.94
CA ALA A 547 -10.42 -54.71 -14.97
C ALA A 547 -11.87 -54.20 -14.79
N GLY A 548 -12.51 -53.84 -15.90
CA GLY A 548 -13.98 -53.73 -16.01
C GLY A 548 -14.39 -53.92 -17.48
N GLY A 549 -14.72 -55.14 -17.88
CA GLY A 549 -15.12 -55.45 -19.26
C GLY A 549 -16.56 -55.93 -19.34
N VAL A 550 -17.21 -55.73 -20.50
CA VAL A 550 -18.34 -56.50 -21.03
C VAL A 550 -18.71 -55.96 -22.43
N VAL A 551 -18.82 -56.87 -23.41
CA VAL A 551 -19.62 -56.79 -24.67
C VAL A 551 -19.28 -55.71 -25.73
N ASP A 552 -18.66 -56.21 -26.81
CA ASP A 552 -18.95 -55.98 -28.25
C ASP A 552 -18.79 -54.55 -28.86
N GLU A 553 -18.61 -54.35 -30.18
CA GLU A 553 -18.72 -55.23 -31.35
C GLU A 553 -17.73 -54.84 -32.50
N GLU A 554 -17.33 -55.83 -33.32
CA GLU A 554 -16.76 -55.83 -34.70
C GLU A 554 -15.68 -54.86 -35.27
N ASP A 555 -14.71 -55.51 -35.95
CA ASP A 555 -13.97 -55.17 -37.20
C ASP A 555 -12.85 -54.09 -37.28
N GLY A 556 -11.89 -54.26 -38.21
CA GLY A 556 -10.96 -53.15 -38.57
C GLY A 556 -9.50 -53.35 -39.08
N ARG A 557 -8.99 -54.57 -39.32
CA ARG A 557 -7.73 -54.94 -40.06
C ARG A 557 -6.52 -53.96 -40.21
N ALA A 558 -5.32 -54.51 -39.93
CA ALA A 558 -4.03 -54.32 -40.68
C ALA A 558 -3.23 -52.98 -40.52
N GLU A 559 -1.89 -52.90 -40.67
CA GLU A 559 -0.82 -53.91 -40.90
C GLU A 559 0.60 -53.48 -40.40
N LYS A 560 1.54 -54.45 -40.38
CA LYS A 560 3.04 -54.49 -40.30
C LYS A 560 3.83 -53.15 -40.43
N SER A 561 5.02 -52.94 -39.84
CA SER A 561 6.28 -53.74 -39.85
C SER A 561 7.27 -53.19 -38.79
N ALA A 562 8.03 -53.95 -37.97
CA ALA A 562 9.30 -54.68 -38.22
C ALA A 562 10.41 -53.82 -38.93
N ARG A 563 11.72 -53.82 -38.60
CA ARG A 563 12.70 -54.74 -37.91
C ARG A 563 13.91 -53.92 -37.34
N ASP A 564 14.96 -54.37 -36.63
CA ASP A 564 15.36 -55.44 -35.67
C ASP A 564 16.80 -55.08 -35.14
N GLY A 565 17.29 -55.61 -33.99
CA GLY A 565 18.76 -55.77 -33.74
C GLY A 565 19.42 -55.14 -32.47
N PRO A 566 20.26 -55.87 -31.66
CA PRO A 566 20.82 -55.36 -30.37
C PRO A 566 22.33 -55.63 -30.07
N GLY A 567 22.82 -55.17 -28.89
CA GLY A 567 24.04 -55.66 -28.17
C GLY A 567 25.02 -54.57 -27.66
N ASP A 568 25.92 -54.77 -26.67
CA ASP A 568 26.13 -55.86 -25.68
C ASP A 568 27.24 -55.50 -24.62
N ARG A 569 27.14 -56.00 -23.35
CA ARG A 569 28.17 -56.04 -22.22
C ARG A 569 28.88 -54.72 -21.74
N GLY A 570 29.47 -54.59 -20.53
CA GLY A 570 29.41 -55.37 -19.27
C GLY A 570 30.51 -55.05 -18.20
N PHE A 571 30.13 -54.95 -16.90
CA PHE A 571 30.88 -55.21 -15.62
C PHE A 571 32.25 -54.56 -15.19
N ALA A 572 32.29 -54.08 -13.91
CA ALA A 572 33.25 -54.40 -12.80
C ALA A 572 34.24 -53.36 -12.16
N GLU A 573 34.26 -53.41 -10.81
CA GLU A 573 35.36 -53.25 -9.78
C GLU A 573 36.01 -51.91 -9.29
N LEU A 574 35.81 -51.66 -7.98
CA LEU A 574 36.75 -51.34 -6.85
C LEU A 574 37.64 -50.06 -6.79
N ALA A 575 38.00 -49.68 -5.55
CA ALA A 575 38.79 -48.49 -5.15
C ALA A 575 39.96 -48.85 -4.20
N PRO A 576 40.93 -47.94 -3.94
CA PRO A 576 41.25 -47.56 -2.54
C PRO A 576 41.83 -46.11 -2.34
N PHE A 577 42.23 -45.82 -1.08
CA PHE A 577 42.73 -44.54 -0.53
C PHE A 577 44.10 -44.03 -1.06
N ALA A 578 44.27 -42.70 -1.08
CA ALA A 578 45.56 -41.98 -1.17
C ALA A 578 45.57 -40.73 -0.24
N GLN A 579 46.72 -40.05 -0.02
CA GLN A 579 46.90 -39.20 1.18
C GLN A 579 47.94 -38.04 1.06
N CYS A 580 47.72 -36.97 1.84
CA CYS A 580 48.69 -35.96 2.35
C CYS A 580 49.32 -34.85 1.44
N SER A 581 48.93 -33.60 1.74
CA SER A 581 49.77 -32.40 2.02
C SER A 581 50.88 -31.88 1.07
N ARG A 582 50.89 -30.54 0.82
CA ARG A 582 52.01 -29.60 1.15
C ARG A 582 51.75 -28.13 0.74
N THR A 583 52.32 -27.19 1.50
CA THR A 583 52.46 -25.74 1.20
C THR A 583 53.86 -25.41 0.66
N PRO A 584 54.03 -24.37 -0.19
CA PRO A 584 54.63 -23.09 0.25
C PRO A 584 53.85 -21.86 -0.30
N VAL A 585 53.92 -20.59 0.17
CA VAL A 585 54.89 -19.75 0.93
C VAL A 585 55.82 -18.86 0.05
N LEU A 586 55.51 -17.54 0.08
CA LEU A 586 56.34 -16.33 -0.22
C LEU A 586 56.91 -16.05 -1.63
N GLY A 587 56.92 -14.75 -2.00
CA GLY A 587 57.69 -14.19 -3.12
C GLY A 587 57.23 -12.77 -3.55
N TRP A 588 58.11 -11.75 -3.44
CA TRP A 588 57.89 -10.36 -3.91
C TRP A 588 58.78 -10.03 -5.12
N CYS A 589 58.31 -9.15 -6.01
CA CYS A 589 59.01 -8.16 -6.88
C CYS A 589 58.03 -7.78 -8.03
N ASP A 590 57.63 -6.53 -8.26
CA ASP A 590 58.40 -5.30 -8.61
C ASP A 590 58.97 -5.31 -10.06
N GLY A 591 59.01 -4.15 -10.74
CA GLY A 591 60.00 -3.95 -11.82
C GLY A 591 59.62 -3.60 -13.27
N SER A 592 58.59 -2.79 -13.55
CA SER A 592 58.59 -1.79 -14.68
C SER A 592 58.55 -2.24 -16.19
N ARG A 593 58.36 -1.23 -17.07
CA ARG A 593 58.55 -1.18 -18.56
C ARG A 593 57.49 -1.84 -19.46
N ALA A 594 57.26 -1.42 -20.72
CA ALA A 594 57.49 -0.14 -21.43
C ALA A 594 56.83 -0.16 -22.85
N ALA A 595 56.72 1.00 -23.51
CA ALA A 595 56.12 1.25 -24.85
C ALA A 595 54.59 0.99 -24.92
N GLY A 596 53.78 1.59 -25.81
CA GLY A 596 53.99 2.48 -26.98
C GLY A 596 52.82 2.18 -27.94
N GLU A 597 52.17 3.10 -28.69
CA GLU A 597 52.50 4.44 -29.23
C GLU A 597 51.21 5.34 -29.15
N SER A 598 51.26 6.67 -28.93
CA SER A 598 51.48 7.80 -29.89
C SER A 598 50.32 8.00 -30.91
N VAL A 599 49.79 9.20 -31.27
CA VAL A 599 49.99 10.65 -30.97
C VAL A 599 48.63 11.38 -31.17
N GLY A 600 48.35 12.55 -30.55
CA GLY A 600 47.16 13.35 -30.95
C GLY A 600 46.75 14.63 -30.18
N GLU A 601 47.66 15.53 -29.80
CA GLU A 601 47.35 16.90 -29.28
C GLU A 601 47.81 17.99 -30.31
N PRO A 602 47.60 19.33 -30.14
CA PRO A 602 47.17 20.11 -28.96
C PRO A 602 46.16 21.29 -29.18
N GLY A 603 45.72 21.91 -28.06
CA GLY A 603 45.67 23.39 -27.91
C GLY A 603 44.41 24.16 -28.33
N VAL A 604 44.20 25.45 -27.97
CA VAL A 604 44.87 26.39 -27.02
C VAL A 604 43.80 27.39 -26.48
N GLY A 605 44.05 28.10 -25.37
CA GLY A 605 43.32 29.34 -24.99
C GLY A 605 43.78 30.59 -25.79
N PRO A 606 43.70 31.84 -25.27
CA PRO A 606 43.29 32.29 -23.92
C PRO A 606 42.36 33.54 -23.87
N GLY A 607 42.05 34.03 -22.66
CA GLY A 607 41.79 35.45 -22.33
C GLY A 607 40.41 36.07 -22.61
N ASP A 608 40.01 37.19 -21.97
CA ASP A 608 40.57 37.85 -20.78
C ASP A 608 39.56 38.76 -20.04
N GLU A 609 39.84 38.98 -18.74
CA GLU A 609 39.54 40.11 -17.82
C GLU A 609 38.30 41.05 -17.96
N ALA A 610 37.46 41.07 -16.90
CA ALA A 610 37.10 42.25 -16.06
C ALA A 610 36.02 41.84 -15.01
N VAL A 611 36.25 41.82 -13.68
CA VAL A 611 36.37 42.96 -12.72
C VAL A 611 35.04 43.74 -12.61
N SER A 612 34.40 43.90 -11.44
CA SER A 612 34.95 44.18 -10.09
C SER A 612 34.16 43.59 -8.88
N GLU A 613 34.90 43.18 -7.83
CA GLU A 613 34.75 43.55 -6.39
C GLU A 613 33.40 43.32 -5.63
N ARG A 614 33.36 42.88 -4.34
CA ARG A 614 34.41 42.59 -3.33
C ARG A 614 33.88 41.67 -2.20
N ASP A 615 34.81 40.99 -1.50
CA ASP A 615 34.87 40.52 -0.08
C ASP A 615 33.60 40.00 0.64
N GLY A 616 33.61 38.91 1.44
CA GLY A 616 34.65 37.96 1.91
C GLY A 616 33.99 36.94 2.89
N GLU A 617 34.65 35.93 3.49
CA GLU A 617 36.07 35.54 3.48
C GLU A 617 36.28 34.08 4.01
N SER A 618 37.06 33.27 3.28
CA SER A 618 37.84 32.06 3.67
C SER A 618 37.23 30.84 4.44
N ASP A 619 37.99 29.74 4.64
CA ASP A 619 38.47 28.72 3.67
C ASP A 619 39.01 27.48 4.45
N VAL A 620 38.72 26.24 4.00
CA VAL A 620 39.32 24.97 4.49
C VAL A 620 39.15 23.87 3.44
N GLY A 621 40.20 23.08 3.14
CA GLY A 621 39.99 21.82 2.41
C GLY A 621 41.21 20.88 2.18
N ARG A 622 41.08 19.65 2.71
CA ARG A 622 41.76 18.38 2.30
C ARG A 622 43.27 18.28 2.62
N GLY A 623 43.85 17.08 2.82
CA GLY A 623 43.26 15.73 2.85
C GLY A 623 43.98 14.74 1.91
N LYS A 624 44.46 13.60 2.46
CA LYS A 624 45.01 12.44 1.71
C LYS A 624 44.52 11.13 2.35
N PRO A 625 44.47 10.01 1.59
CA PRO A 625 43.78 8.77 2.01
C PRO A 625 44.63 7.83 2.87
N MET A 626 43.97 6.87 3.54
CA MET A 626 44.58 5.71 4.20
C MET A 626 44.32 4.41 3.42
N SER A 627 45.18 3.41 3.66
CA SER A 627 45.00 2.01 3.26
C SER A 627 45.85 1.09 4.14
N GLU A 628 45.33 -0.08 4.50
CA GLU A 628 45.97 -1.19 5.23
C GLU A 628 46.46 -0.96 6.67
N VAL A 629 45.85 -1.69 7.62
CA VAL A 629 46.48 -2.21 8.85
C VAL A 629 46.08 -3.69 8.96
N ARG A 630 46.91 -4.54 9.60
CA ARG A 630 46.63 -5.96 9.81
C ARG A 630 46.59 -6.32 11.29
N LEU A 631 45.75 -7.29 11.65
CA LEU A 631 45.79 -8.00 12.93
C LEU A 631 47.16 -8.64 13.19
N ALA A 632 47.54 -8.71 14.47
CA ALA A 632 48.53 -9.63 15.01
C ALA A 632 48.10 -10.08 16.41
N THR A 633 48.21 -11.37 16.72
CA THR A 633 47.56 -12.00 17.88
C THR A 633 48.56 -12.64 18.83
N ALA A 634 48.24 -12.66 20.13
CA ALA A 634 48.99 -13.32 21.24
C ALA A 634 50.37 -12.68 21.57
N THR A 635 50.96 -12.85 22.76
CA THR A 635 50.78 -13.93 23.77
C THR A 635 50.90 -13.42 25.22
N LYS A 636 50.28 -14.15 26.15
CA LYS A 636 50.23 -13.93 27.61
C LYS A 636 51.50 -14.45 28.32
N ILE A 637 52.07 -13.67 29.24
CA ILE A 637 53.10 -14.12 30.23
C ILE A 637 52.76 -13.54 31.61
N GLU A 638 53.16 -14.27 32.67
CA GLU A 638 52.92 -14.01 34.09
C GLU A 638 54.07 -13.20 34.73
N GLY A 639 53.89 -12.67 35.95
CA GLY A 639 55.06 -12.29 36.78
C GLY A 639 54.82 -11.26 37.89
N CYS A 640 55.10 -11.65 39.14
CA CYS A 640 55.34 -10.76 40.28
C CYS A 640 56.44 -9.71 40.02
N GLY A 641 56.41 -8.59 40.75
CA GLY A 641 57.50 -7.61 40.73
C GLY A 641 57.25 -6.33 41.54
N ASP A 642 57.13 -6.49 42.86
CA ASP A 642 57.75 -5.66 43.92
C ASP A 642 58.01 -4.13 43.79
N GLU A 643 57.86 -3.45 44.94
CA GLU A 643 58.58 -2.22 45.37
C GLU A 643 58.25 -0.87 44.66
N GLN A 644 58.31 0.33 45.30
CA GLN A 644 58.71 0.70 46.67
C GLN A 644 58.23 2.13 47.09
N TYR A 645 58.12 2.36 48.42
CA TYR A 645 58.07 3.63 49.19
C TYR A 645 56.99 4.74 48.89
N ASP A 646 56.67 5.69 49.79
CA ASP A 646 56.23 5.67 51.23
C ASP A 646 55.75 7.09 51.66
N ILE A 647 55.20 7.24 52.89
CA ILE A 647 54.95 8.45 53.73
C ILE A 647 54.97 9.88 53.10
N HIS A 648 54.03 10.80 53.41
CA HIS A 648 53.72 11.27 54.78
C HIS A 648 52.35 11.99 54.94
N GLN A 649 52.02 12.32 56.18
CA GLN A 649 50.73 12.88 56.67
C GLN A 649 50.44 14.34 56.29
N GLY A 650 49.15 14.70 56.21
CA GLY A 650 48.60 16.07 56.24
C GLY A 650 47.09 16.02 56.55
N ARG A 651 46.50 17.06 57.16
CA ARG A 651 45.11 17.02 57.69
C ARG A 651 44.40 18.38 57.58
N ALA A 652 43.17 18.37 57.06
CA ALA A 652 42.27 19.53 56.86
C ALA A 652 42.78 20.55 55.80
N ASP A 653 41.96 21.26 55.01
CA ASP A 653 40.52 21.57 55.08
C ASP A 653 39.77 21.35 53.73
N GLU A 654 38.56 21.90 53.58
CA GLU A 654 37.60 21.67 52.48
C GLU A 654 37.84 22.45 51.16
N GLN A 655 37.21 21.96 50.08
CA GLN A 655 36.87 22.60 48.79
C GLN A 655 37.96 22.82 47.71
N CYS A 656 37.50 22.78 46.45
CA CYS A 656 38.17 23.17 45.19
C CYS A 656 39.42 22.42 44.71
N GLY A 657 39.21 21.16 44.31
CA GLY A 657 39.46 20.67 42.93
C GLY A 657 40.71 21.10 42.14
N ALA A 658 41.59 20.13 41.88
CA ALA A 658 42.52 20.13 40.75
C ALA A 658 42.82 18.70 40.27
N GLN A 659 41.97 18.12 39.41
CA GLN A 659 42.33 16.88 38.71
C GLN A 659 43.35 17.18 37.61
N LEU A 660 44.52 16.55 37.69
CA LEU A 660 45.59 16.66 36.70
C LEU A 660 45.10 16.12 35.34
N VAL A 661 44.91 17.02 34.37
CA VAL A 661 44.57 16.64 33.00
C VAL A 661 45.78 15.93 32.37
N LYS A 662 45.74 14.60 32.42
CA LYS A 662 46.57 13.72 31.60
C LYS A 662 46.39 14.18 30.14
N ARG A 663 47.48 14.53 29.45
CA ARG A 663 47.39 14.87 28.02
C ARG A 663 47.09 13.57 27.25
N SER A 664 45.81 13.31 26.99
CA SER A 664 45.39 12.24 26.08
C SER A 664 46.09 12.39 24.73
N SER A 665 46.48 11.26 24.17
CA SER A 665 47.09 11.12 22.85
C SER A 665 46.12 11.61 21.75
N PRO A 666 46.61 11.88 20.53
CA PRO A 666 45.76 12.35 19.45
C PRO A 666 44.58 11.43 19.10
N ASP A 667 44.73 10.13 19.36
CA ASP A 667 43.75 9.10 18.98
C ASP A 667 42.80 8.74 20.12
N GLU A 668 43.26 8.65 21.38
CA GLU A 668 42.35 8.68 22.57
C GLU A 668 41.38 9.87 22.49
N ARG A 669 41.89 11.04 22.08
CA ARG A 669 41.08 12.26 21.91
C ARG A 669 40.12 12.23 20.72
N ARG A 670 40.35 11.36 19.73
CA ARG A 670 39.40 11.14 18.63
C ARG A 670 38.27 10.23 19.07
N GLU A 671 38.56 9.20 19.88
CA GLU A 671 37.54 8.35 20.49
C GLU A 671 36.63 9.15 21.46
N GLU A 672 37.22 10.00 22.33
CA GLU A 672 36.48 10.97 23.16
C GLU A 672 35.47 11.80 22.33
N ILE A 673 35.83 12.17 21.10
CA ILE A 673 34.96 12.92 20.17
C ILE A 673 33.92 12.00 19.51
N ALA A 674 34.28 10.79 19.08
CA ALA A 674 33.33 9.85 18.48
C ALA A 674 32.23 9.43 19.48
N GLU A 675 32.56 9.22 20.75
CA GLU A 675 31.56 8.93 21.78
C GLU A 675 30.64 10.15 22.05
N ALA A 676 31.16 11.38 21.93
CA ALA A 676 30.32 12.58 21.93
C ALA A 676 29.40 12.64 20.70
N VAL A 677 29.85 12.22 19.51
CA VAL A 677 28.98 12.03 18.33
C VAL A 677 27.89 11.02 18.64
N TRP A 678 28.24 9.83 19.17
CA TRP A 678 27.29 8.77 19.49
C TRP A 678 26.24 9.19 20.53
N ARG A 679 26.60 10.02 21.51
CA ARG A 679 25.62 10.62 22.45
C ARG A 679 24.65 11.58 21.76
N VAL A 680 25.12 12.47 20.88
CA VAL A 680 24.23 13.36 20.11
C VAL A 680 23.33 12.55 19.15
N ILE A 681 23.87 11.53 18.48
CA ILE A 681 23.10 10.67 17.56
C ILE A 681 21.97 9.95 18.29
N ARG A 682 22.24 9.33 19.46
CA ARG A 682 21.22 8.60 20.22
C ARG A 682 20.18 9.52 20.88
N ARG A 683 20.54 10.75 21.25
CA ARG A 683 19.62 11.72 21.87
C ARG A 683 18.77 12.47 20.84
N ASP A 684 19.40 12.99 19.79
CA ASP A 684 18.83 13.99 18.88
C ASP A 684 18.77 13.52 17.40
N GLY A 685 19.30 12.34 17.08
CA GLY A 685 19.35 11.76 15.73
C GLY A 685 20.56 12.20 14.88
N VAL A 686 20.90 11.42 13.86
CA VAL A 686 22.08 11.64 12.96
C VAL A 686 22.11 13.04 12.36
N ALA A 687 20.96 13.58 11.97
CA ALA A 687 20.85 14.92 11.38
C ALA A 687 21.25 16.05 12.37
N SER A 688 21.14 15.82 13.68
CA SER A 688 21.43 16.79 14.73
C SER A 688 22.91 16.79 15.17
N ALA A 689 23.66 15.76 14.81
CA ALA A 689 25.10 15.59 15.08
C ALA A 689 25.99 16.51 14.22
N SER A 690 25.72 17.82 14.31
CA SER A 690 26.51 18.88 13.68
C SER A 690 27.82 19.11 14.43
N VAL A 691 28.83 19.63 13.71
CA VAL A 691 30.15 20.02 14.26
C VAL A 691 30.03 20.96 15.49
N ARG A 692 28.94 21.74 15.58
CA ARG A 692 28.66 22.58 16.76
C ARG A 692 28.09 21.76 17.92
N ALA A 693 27.01 21.01 17.69
CA ALA A 693 26.38 20.21 18.75
C ALA A 693 27.35 19.18 19.36
N VAL A 694 28.22 18.58 18.54
CA VAL A 694 29.26 17.65 19.01
C VAL A 694 30.39 18.40 19.75
N ALA A 695 30.77 19.60 19.34
CA ALA A 695 31.73 20.41 20.11
C ALA A 695 31.17 20.81 21.49
N ASP A 696 29.91 21.21 21.54
CA ASP A 696 29.21 21.54 22.79
C ASP A 696 29.09 20.31 23.72
N GLU A 697 28.73 19.13 23.19
CA GLU A 697 28.67 17.84 23.91
C GLU A 697 30.06 17.33 24.37
N ALA A 698 31.10 17.53 23.57
CA ALA A 698 32.49 17.24 23.92
C ALA A 698 33.14 18.30 24.83
N LYS A 699 32.42 19.39 25.14
CA LYS A 699 32.92 20.55 25.92
C LYS A 699 34.18 21.20 25.29
N MET A 700 34.28 21.17 23.97
CA MET A 700 35.37 21.74 23.17
C MET A 700 34.91 22.98 22.41
N SER A 701 35.84 23.85 22.01
CA SER A 701 35.49 24.92 21.06
C SER A 701 35.24 24.34 19.66
N THR A 702 34.30 24.92 18.91
CA THR A 702 34.00 24.48 17.54
C THR A 702 35.22 24.63 16.60
N GLY A 703 36.12 25.57 16.88
CA GLY A 703 37.40 25.72 16.18
C GLY A 703 38.40 24.59 16.52
N SER A 704 38.40 24.13 17.77
CA SER A 704 39.21 22.99 18.20
C SER A 704 38.74 21.68 17.55
N LEU A 705 37.42 21.45 17.47
CA LEU A 705 36.87 20.26 16.83
C LEU A 705 37.19 20.23 15.32
N ARG A 706 37.12 21.39 14.64
CA ARG A 706 37.50 21.55 13.23
C ARG A 706 38.96 21.24 12.91
N HIS A 707 39.84 21.16 13.91
CA HIS A 707 41.23 20.76 13.71
C HIS A 707 41.39 19.23 13.59
N PHE A 708 40.41 18.45 14.07
CA PHE A 708 40.37 16.99 13.95
C PHE A 708 39.50 16.53 12.76
N PHE A 709 38.37 17.21 12.51
CA PHE A 709 37.42 16.89 11.45
C PHE A 709 36.97 18.17 10.75
N ALA A 710 37.32 18.36 9.47
CA ALA A 710 37.02 19.60 8.75
C ALA A 710 35.54 19.72 8.37
N THR A 711 34.84 18.59 8.20
CA THR A 711 33.43 18.51 7.81
C THR A 711 32.61 17.62 8.73
N GLN A 712 31.29 17.83 8.75
CA GLN A 712 30.35 16.93 9.43
C GLN A 712 30.38 15.51 8.82
N SER A 713 30.60 15.39 7.51
CA SER A 713 30.68 14.09 6.84
C SER A 713 31.90 13.27 7.29
N GLU A 714 33.07 13.90 7.48
CA GLU A 714 34.27 13.23 8.04
C GLU A 714 34.05 12.81 9.50
N LEU A 715 33.38 13.65 10.30
CA LEU A 715 33.04 13.37 11.70
C LEU A 715 32.08 12.17 11.83
N LEU A 716 31.05 12.11 10.97
CA LEU A 716 30.09 11.02 10.91
C LEU A 716 30.71 9.73 10.35
N LEU A 717 31.55 9.85 9.31
CA LEU A 717 32.35 8.74 8.76
C LEU A 717 33.19 8.08 9.86
N PHE A 718 33.98 8.87 10.58
CA PHE A 718 34.84 8.37 11.66
C PHE A 718 34.03 7.70 12.78
N ALA A 719 32.92 8.32 13.20
CA ALA A 719 32.04 7.76 14.22
C ALA A 719 31.39 6.43 13.78
N MET A 720 31.12 6.23 12.49
CA MET A 720 30.61 4.97 11.95
C MET A 720 31.71 3.91 11.86
N THR A 721 32.91 4.26 11.37
CA THR A 721 34.05 3.34 11.28
C THR A 721 34.49 2.80 12.65
N LEU A 722 34.34 3.58 13.73
CA LEU A 722 34.67 3.11 15.08
C LEU A 722 33.78 1.93 15.54
N VAL A 723 32.54 1.83 15.07
CA VAL A 723 31.67 0.66 15.31
C VAL A 723 32.29 -0.58 14.65
N THR A 724 32.71 -0.46 13.39
CA THR A 724 33.34 -1.56 12.64
C THR A 724 34.61 -2.04 13.35
N VAL A 725 35.50 -1.12 13.76
CA VAL A 725 36.75 -1.46 14.45
C VAL A 725 36.50 -2.17 15.78
N ARG A 726 35.59 -1.69 16.63
CA ARG A 726 35.25 -2.35 17.90
C ARG A 726 34.63 -3.74 17.70
N VAL A 727 33.89 -3.96 16.61
CA VAL A 727 33.39 -5.29 16.23
C VAL A 727 34.52 -6.21 15.74
N GLU A 728 35.40 -5.71 14.87
CA GLU A 728 36.57 -6.46 14.37
C GLU A 728 37.51 -6.91 15.50
N GLU A 729 37.84 -6.03 16.45
CA GLU A 729 38.70 -6.36 17.59
C GLU A 729 38.09 -7.46 18.49
N ARG A 730 36.77 -7.46 18.69
CA ARG A 730 36.06 -8.53 19.43
C ARG A 730 36.08 -9.86 18.67
N ILE A 731 35.98 -9.84 17.34
CA ILE A 731 36.05 -11.05 16.50
C ILE A 731 37.49 -11.60 16.44
N ALA A 732 38.49 -10.71 16.43
CA ALA A 732 39.91 -11.06 16.37
C ALA A 732 40.40 -11.91 17.56
N GLY A 733 39.70 -11.85 18.69
CA GLY A 733 40.00 -12.63 19.91
C GLY A 733 39.34 -14.01 19.99
N ILE A 734 38.60 -14.46 18.97
CA ILE A 734 37.86 -15.73 19.01
C ILE A 734 38.71 -16.90 18.53
N ASP A 735 39.22 -17.71 19.45
CA ASP A 735 39.72 -19.06 19.14
C ASP A 735 38.57 -19.98 18.67
N PHE A 736 38.78 -20.69 17.57
CA PHE A 736 37.75 -21.53 16.95
C PHE A 736 37.60 -22.87 17.70
N ASP A 737 36.66 -22.94 18.64
CA ASP A 737 36.39 -24.13 19.46
C ASP A 737 35.96 -25.34 18.59
N PRO A 738 36.51 -26.55 18.81
CA PRO A 738 36.08 -27.76 18.10
C PRO A 738 34.63 -28.21 18.39
N ASP A 739 33.95 -27.70 19.42
CA ASP A 739 32.47 -27.73 19.45
C ASP A 739 31.91 -26.54 18.68
N ILE A 740 31.45 -26.79 17.45
CA ILE A 740 30.84 -25.75 16.61
C ILE A 740 29.66 -25.03 17.28
N ARG A 741 28.90 -25.65 18.20
CA ARG A 741 27.82 -24.92 18.90
C ARG A 741 28.36 -23.89 19.87
N ARG A 742 29.55 -24.12 20.43
CA ARG A 742 30.27 -23.16 21.26
C ARG A 742 30.91 -22.06 20.42
N ALA A 743 31.56 -22.43 19.31
CA ALA A 743 32.13 -21.46 18.36
C ALA A 743 31.05 -20.55 17.74
N ILE A 744 29.90 -21.10 17.30
CA ILE A 744 28.76 -20.31 16.78
C ILE A 744 28.27 -19.32 17.84
N ARG A 745 28.05 -19.78 19.08
CA ARG A 745 27.62 -18.89 20.18
C ARG A 745 28.65 -17.77 20.40
N GLN A 746 29.92 -18.10 20.63
CA GLN A 746 30.97 -17.11 20.88
C GLN A 746 31.10 -16.06 19.76
N PHE A 747 30.87 -16.46 18.51
CA PHE A 747 30.85 -15.58 17.35
C PHE A 747 29.60 -14.70 17.33
N THR A 748 28.39 -15.28 17.40
CA THR A 748 27.12 -14.52 17.40
C THR A 748 27.00 -13.55 18.59
N ASP A 749 27.52 -13.93 19.76
CA ASP A 749 27.54 -13.10 20.98
C ASP A 749 28.34 -11.79 20.83
N GLN A 750 29.17 -11.62 19.77
CA GLN A 750 29.87 -10.35 19.51
C GLN A 750 29.05 -9.31 18.73
N PHE A 751 27.99 -9.75 18.04
CA PHE A 751 27.11 -8.91 17.22
C PHE A 751 25.78 -8.62 17.93
N VAL A 752 25.25 -9.56 18.72
CA VAL A 752 24.01 -9.37 19.47
C VAL A 752 24.25 -8.40 20.65
N PRO A 753 23.34 -7.43 20.90
CA PRO A 753 23.55 -6.37 21.89
C PRO A 753 23.22 -6.84 23.32
N LEU A 754 24.04 -7.77 23.83
CA LEU A 754 23.90 -8.44 25.12
C LEU A 754 24.23 -7.51 26.32
N ASP A 755 25.25 -6.66 26.19
CA ASP A 755 25.66 -5.65 27.18
C ASP A 755 25.35 -4.22 26.71
N GLN A 756 25.67 -3.22 27.55
CA GLN A 756 25.36 -1.82 27.22
C GLN A 756 26.15 -1.35 26.00
N ASP A 757 27.46 -1.62 25.94
CA ASP A 757 28.33 -1.08 24.88
C ASP A 757 27.89 -1.56 23.49
N ARG A 758 27.56 -2.86 23.33
CA ARG A 758 26.98 -3.37 22.07
C ARG A 758 25.57 -2.82 21.79
N ARG A 759 24.77 -2.48 22.80
CA ARG A 759 23.49 -1.73 22.59
C ARG A 759 23.76 -0.32 22.07
N GLU A 760 24.75 0.39 22.60
CA GLU A 760 25.07 1.75 22.16
C GLU A 760 25.59 1.76 20.71
N GLU A 761 26.46 0.80 20.37
CA GLU A 761 26.97 0.56 19.02
C GLU A 761 25.83 0.23 18.03
N MET A 762 24.96 -0.73 18.34
CA MET A 762 23.89 -1.14 17.42
C MET A 762 22.81 -0.04 17.25
N GLN A 763 22.49 0.73 18.30
CA GLN A 763 21.60 1.90 18.17
C GLN A 763 22.18 2.97 17.23
N VAL A 764 23.50 3.20 17.29
CA VAL A 764 24.19 4.13 16.38
C VAL A 764 24.22 3.57 14.96
N TRP A 765 24.49 2.27 14.80
CA TRP A 765 24.45 1.56 13.51
C TRP A 765 23.08 1.68 12.84
N GLU A 766 21.98 1.39 13.53
CA GLU A 766 20.62 1.49 12.96
C GLU A 766 20.25 2.93 12.57
N ALA A 767 20.57 3.90 13.43
CA ALA A 767 20.35 5.32 13.15
C ALA A 767 21.11 5.77 11.89
N PHE A 768 22.35 5.30 11.71
CA PHE A 768 23.14 5.54 10.50
C PHE A 768 22.61 4.76 9.29
N ALA A 769 22.23 3.50 9.44
CA ALA A 769 21.73 2.66 8.35
C ALA A 769 20.42 3.20 7.78
N ALA A 770 19.57 3.80 8.62
CA ALA A 770 18.40 4.56 8.23
C ALA A 770 18.76 5.88 7.49
N ALA A 771 19.70 6.67 8.02
CA ALA A 771 20.17 7.89 7.35
C ALA A 771 20.80 7.61 5.97
N ALA A 772 21.56 6.52 5.87
CA ALA A 772 22.19 5.98 4.66
C ALA A 772 21.21 5.51 3.57
N GLN A 773 19.90 5.46 3.85
CA GLN A 773 18.87 5.31 2.80
C GLN A 773 18.62 6.61 2.03
N THR A 774 19.14 7.75 2.52
CA THR A 774 18.88 9.08 1.96
C THR A 774 20.12 9.92 1.65
N ASP A 775 21.26 9.63 2.30
CA ASP A 775 22.55 10.25 2.03
C ASP A 775 23.50 9.24 1.38
N SER A 776 23.88 9.49 0.12
CA SER A 776 24.76 8.62 -0.68
C SER A 776 26.18 8.51 -0.17
N ALA A 777 26.67 9.48 0.61
CA ALA A 777 27.98 9.39 1.25
C ALA A 777 27.95 8.38 2.40
N LEU A 778 26.85 8.34 3.16
CA LEU A 778 26.64 7.34 4.21
C LEU A 778 26.27 5.96 3.64
N THR A 779 25.58 5.90 2.48
CA THR A 779 25.31 4.63 1.78
C THR A 779 26.60 3.86 1.49
N ALA A 780 27.62 4.51 0.91
CA ALA A 780 28.89 3.85 0.58
C ALA A 780 29.65 3.34 1.81
N VAL A 781 29.50 3.99 2.98
CA VAL A 781 30.14 3.58 4.24
C VAL A 781 29.41 2.40 4.88
N ARG A 782 28.07 2.42 4.86
CA ARG A 782 27.25 1.29 5.31
C ARG A 782 27.51 0.07 4.44
N ASP A 783 27.41 0.20 3.12
CA ASP A 783 27.60 -0.91 2.16
C ASP A 783 29.00 -1.54 2.26
N GLU A 784 30.03 -0.75 2.59
CA GLU A 784 31.38 -1.25 2.86
C GLU A 784 31.48 -1.98 4.21
N THR A 785 30.86 -1.44 5.27
CA THR A 785 30.81 -2.14 6.57
C THR A 785 30.00 -3.43 6.51
N ASP A 786 28.82 -3.41 5.87
CA ASP A 786 27.99 -4.59 5.59
C ASP A 786 28.81 -5.70 4.91
N ARG A 787 29.66 -5.31 3.93
CA ARG A 787 30.54 -6.21 3.20
C ARG A 787 31.64 -6.79 4.11
N THR A 788 32.35 -5.95 4.87
CA THR A 788 33.40 -6.41 5.79
C THR A 788 32.84 -7.33 6.88
N LEU A 789 31.72 -6.97 7.52
CA LEU A 789 31.04 -7.82 8.49
C LEU A 789 30.63 -9.16 7.86
N PHE A 790 30.02 -9.14 6.66
CA PHE A 790 29.69 -10.36 5.93
C PHE A 790 30.91 -11.24 5.62
N GLU A 791 32.07 -10.67 5.30
CA GLU A 791 33.31 -11.42 5.06
C GLU A 791 33.79 -12.16 6.32
N HIS A 792 33.51 -11.66 7.54
CA HIS A 792 33.72 -12.42 8.79
C HIS A 792 32.74 -13.58 8.93
N PHE A 793 31.43 -13.38 8.68
CA PHE A 793 30.44 -14.48 8.67
C PHE A 793 30.81 -15.58 7.66
N ARG A 794 31.24 -15.17 6.46
CA ARG A 794 31.70 -16.07 5.39
C ARG A 794 32.95 -16.87 5.82
N SER A 795 33.92 -16.20 6.43
CA SER A 795 35.16 -16.84 6.93
C SER A 795 34.90 -17.82 8.08
N PHE A 796 33.95 -17.50 8.97
CA PHE A 796 33.49 -18.40 10.03
C PHE A 796 32.83 -19.67 9.45
N VAL A 797 31.95 -19.50 8.45
CA VAL A 797 31.28 -20.64 7.79
C VAL A 797 32.24 -21.47 6.94
N GLU A 798 33.28 -20.87 6.32
CA GLU A 798 34.38 -21.62 5.71
C GLU A 798 35.11 -22.52 6.72
N ALA A 799 35.42 -22.00 7.91
CA ALA A 799 36.08 -22.77 8.97
C ALA A 799 35.20 -23.93 9.45
N ALA A 800 33.91 -23.69 9.67
CA ALA A 800 32.92 -24.71 9.97
C ALA A 800 32.80 -25.79 8.86
N HIS A 801 32.91 -25.39 7.58
CA HIS A 801 32.87 -26.31 6.46
C HIS A 801 34.16 -27.15 6.35
N ARG A 802 35.34 -26.53 6.51
CA ARG A 802 36.64 -27.23 6.56
C ARG A 802 36.73 -28.23 7.72
N ALA A 803 36.06 -27.95 8.85
CA ALA A 803 35.95 -28.87 9.98
C ALA A 803 34.84 -29.95 9.81
N GLY A 804 34.13 -29.98 8.67
CA GLY A 804 33.18 -31.02 8.33
C GLY A 804 31.77 -30.89 8.94
N PHE A 805 31.43 -29.74 9.53
CA PHE A 805 30.12 -29.55 10.18
C PHE A 805 29.01 -29.17 9.20
N LEU A 806 29.33 -28.56 8.06
CA LEU A 806 28.37 -28.32 6.98
C LEU A 806 28.16 -29.61 6.17
N ARG A 807 26.91 -29.81 5.71
CA ARG A 807 26.55 -30.98 4.88
C ARG A 807 27.38 -31.02 3.59
N PRO A 808 27.74 -32.21 3.05
CA PRO A 808 28.39 -32.32 1.75
C PRO A 808 27.58 -31.59 0.66
N GLY A 809 28.24 -30.71 -0.09
CA GLY A 809 27.60 -29.89 -1.12
C GLY A 809 26.86 -28.64 -0.63
N ALA A 810 26.91 -28.29 0.65
CA ALA A 810 26.36 -27.01 1.13
C ALA A 810 27.23 -25.83 0.67
N SER A 811 26.60 -24.80 0.08
CA SER A 811 27.28 -23.56 -0.29
C SER A 811 27.59 -22.72 0.95
N VAL A 812 28.88 -22.46 1.18
CA VAL A 812 29.38 -21.58 2.23
C VAL A 812 28.68 -20.23 2.20
N ASP A 813 28.58 -19.59 1.04
CA ASP A 813 28.02 -18.24 0.91
C ASP A 813 26.52 -18.18 1.24
N ILE A 814 25.76 -19.23 0.92
CA ILE A 814 24.33 -19.32 1.26
C ILE A 814 24.14 -19.50 2.78
N GLU A 815 24.94 -20.36 3.43
CA GLU A 815 24.83 -20.52 4.88
C GLU A 815 25.42 -19.32 5.64
N ALA A 816 26.43 -18.63 5.09
CA ALA A 816 26.93 -17.35 5.60
C ALA A 816 25.88 -16.23 5.48
N MET A 817 25.17 -16.13 4.35
CA MET A 817 24.05 -15.18 4.19
C MET A 817 22.95 -15.41 5.22
N ARG A 818 22.63 -16.68 5.51
CA ARG A 818 21.64 -17.04 6.54
C ARG A 818 22.13 -16.70 7.94
N LEU A 819 23.39 -16.98 8.27
CA LEU A 819 23.96 -16.69 9.58
C LEU A 819 24.08 -15.17 9.81
N HIS A 820 24.47 -14.41 8.79
CA HIS A 820 24.51 -12.94 8.83
C HIS A 820 23.11 -12.35 9.04
N ALA A 821 22.14 -12.71 8.20
CA ALA A 821 20.75 -12.22 8.31
C ALA A 821 20.06 -12.65 9.62
N LEU A 822 20.46 -13.79 10.20
CA LEU A 822 20.00 -14.21 11.53
C LEU A 822 20.62 -13.35 12.63
N ALA A 823 21.93 -13.08 12.58
CA ALA A 823 22.62 -12.27 13.58
C ALA A 823 22.16 -10.80 13.54
N ASP A 824 22.03 -10.22 12.35
CA ASP A 824 21.51 -8.86 12.12
C ASP A 824 20.06 -8.73 12.64
N GLY A 825 19.18 -9.66 12.25
CA GLY A 825 17.79 -9.68 12.74
C GLY A 825 17.65 -9.89 14.25
N LEU A 826 18.56 -10.65 14.87
CA LEU A 826 18.65 -10.79 16.33
C LEU A 826 19.21 -9.52 17.00
N ALA A 827 20.14 -8.83 16.35
CA ALA A 827 20.75 -7.61 16.86
C ALA A 827 19.74 -6.45 16.88
N SER A 828 19.02 -6.20 15.78
CA SER A 828 17.94 -5.21 15.73
C SER A 828 16.82 -5.50 16.72
N HIS A 829 16.33 -6.75 16.77
CA HIS A 829 15.33 -7.13 17.77
C HIS A 829 15.83 -6.95 19.21
N GLY A 830 17.14 -7.10 19.46
CA GLY A 830 17.80 -6.85 20.73
C GLY A 830 17.95 -5.36 21.10
N VAL A 831 17.97 -4.45 20.12
CA VAL A 831 17.88 -3.00 20.36
C VAL A 831 16.45 -2.58 20.67
N ASP A 832 15.47 -3.08 19.91
CA ASP A 832 14.04 -2.82 20.13
C ASP A 832 13.52 -3.45 21.46
N ASN A 833 14.13 -4.54 21.92
CA ASN A 833 13.64 -5.34 23.06
C ASN A 833 14.79 -5.74 24.03
N PRO A 834 15.52 -4.79 24.64
CA PRO A 834 16.75 -5.07 25.40
C PRO A 834 16.54 -5.93 26.65
N GLU A 835 15.32 -5.93 27.21
CA GLU A 835 14.94 -6.81 28.33
C GLU A 835 14.92 -8.31 27.94
N ARG A 836 14.86 -8.63 26.64
CA ARG A 836 14.87 -10.01 26.13
C ARG A 836 16.28 -10.56 25.83
N THR A 837 17.30 -9.70 25.82
CA THR A 837 18.69 -10.08 25.50
C THR A 837 19.65 -9.96 26.67
N ASN A 838 19.28 -9.26 27.75
CA ASN A 838 20.15 -9.06 28.92
C ASN A 838 20.35 -10.36 29.77
N PRO A 839 21.56 -10.93 29.86
CA PRO A 839 21.80 -12.18 30.60
C PRO A 839 21.60 -12.07 32.12
N GLU A 840 21.79 -10.88 32.70
CA GLU A 840 21.85 -10.69 34.15
C GLU A 840 20.49 -10.85 34.85
N VAL A 841 19.40 -10.74 34.11
CA VAL A 841 18.02 -10.93 34.62
C VAL A 841 17.75 -12.41 34.97
N GLY A 842 18.57 -13.35 34.49
CA GLY A 842 18.37 -14.79 34.69
C GLY A 842 19.04 -15.41 35.93
N SER A 843 19.88 -14.68 36.68
CA SER A 843 20.75 -15.28 37.71
C SER A 843 20.15 -15.34 39.13
N SER A 844 19.00 -16.02 39.30
CA SER A 844 18.36 -16.22 40.62
C SER A 844 18.03 -17.69 40.98
N GLY A 845 18.84 -18.63 40.45
CA GLY A 845 19.09 -19.94 41.09
C GLY A 845 18.27 -21.14 40.60
N GLY A 846 18.95 -22.23 40.24
CA GLY A 846 18.31 -23.53 39.96
C GLY A 846 19.07 -24.39 38.94
N GLY A 847 20.07 -25.13 39.40
CA GLY A 847 21.01 -25.92 38.58
C GLY A 847 20.44 -26.69 37.38
N SER A 848 21.10 -26.53 36.23
CA SER A 848 20.72 -27.14 34.95
C SER A 848 20.61 -28.67 35.00
N ARG A 849 19.52 -29.18 34.42
CA ARG A 849 19.47 -30.51 33.79
C ARG A 849 18.95 -30.33 32.37
N CYS A 850 19.68 -30.85 31.39
CA CYS A 850 19.19 -30.88 30.01
C CYS A 850 18.01 -31.85 29.90
N VAL A 851 16.80 -31.32 29.76
CA VAL A 851 15.64 -32.07 29.28
C VAL A 851 15.66 -32.04 27.76
N ARG A 852 15.33 -33.16 27.11
CA ARG A 852 15.07 -33.18 25.67
C ARG A 852 13.74 -32.50 25.43
N HIS A 853 13.69 -31.49 24.56
CA HIS A 853 12.42 -31.15 23.91
C HIS A 853 12.08 -32.26 22.90
N ASP A 854 11.32 -33.25 23.36
CA ASP A 854 10.23 -33.76 22.52
C ASP A 854 9.33 -32.57 22.13
N ARG A 855 8.66 -32.66 20.98
CA ARG A 855 7.89 -31.53 20.45
C ARG A 855 6.69 -31.20 21.37
N PRO A 856 6.30 -29.92 21.50
CA PRO A 856 5.04 -29.53 22.11
C PRO A 856 3.88 -30.37 21.58
N VAL A 857 3.14 -31.02 22.49
CA VAL A 857 2.01 -31.90 22.14
C VAL A 857 0.74 -31.05 21.98
N VAL A 858 0.80 -30.07 21.07
CA VAL A 858 -0.36 -29.25 20.71
C VAL A 858 -1.42 -30.16 20.08
N HIS A 859 -2.63 -30.16 20.63
CA HIS A 859 -3.72 -31.03 20.17
C HIS A 859 -4.36 -30.49 18.88
N VAL A 860 -3.65 -30.65 17.76
CA VAL A 860 -4.07 -30.18 16.44
C VAL A 860 -5.07 -31.16 15.83
N ILE A 861 -6.24 -30.65 15.44
CA ILE A 861 -7.30 -31.39 14.74
C ILE A 861 -7.49 -30.73 13.37
N ASP A 862 -7.22 -31.46 12.29
CA ASP A 862 -7.52 -30.99 10.94
C ASP A 862 -9.03 -31.03 10.66
N ILE A 863 -9.58 -29.89 10.25
CA ILE A 863 -10.99 -29.74 9.88
C ILE A 863 -11.08 -29.12 8.47
N SER A 864 -11.42 -29.95 7.49
CA SER A 864 -11.64 -29.57 6.09
C SER A 864 -13.10 -29.26 5.76
N ASP A 865 -14.03 -29.70 6.60
CA ASP A 865 -15.47 -29.50 6.42
C ASP A 865 -15.93 -28.20 7.11
N PRO A 866 -16.50 -27.22 6.38
CA PRO A 866 -17.10 -26.04 7.00
C PRO A 866 -18.30 -26.37 7.92
N ALA A 867 -18.89 -27.57 7.85
CA ALA A 867 -20.01 -28.01 8.68
C ALA A 867 -19.62 -28.75 9.98
N ASP A 868 -18.34 -29.01 10.27
CA ASP A 868 -17.93 -29.75 11.49
C ASP A 868 -18.44 -29.03 12.78
N PRO A 869 -19.19 -29.70 13.67
CA PRO A 869 -19.77 -29.09 14.88
C PRO A 869 -18.73 -28.57 15.89
N ARG A 870 -17.48 -29.02 15.81
CA ARG A 870 -16.37 -28.44 16.59
C ARG A 870 -16.12 -26.97 16.28
N LEU A 871 -16.54 -26.50 15.10
CA LEU A 871 -16.39 -25.11 14.67
C LEU A 871 -17.54 -24.20 15.13
N ASP A 872 -18.54 -24.71 15.85
CA ASP A 872 -19.74 -23.96 16.26
C ASP A 872 -19.43 -22.71 17.11
N ASP A 873 -18.33 -22.70 17.85
CA ASP A 873 -17.86 -21.54 18.64
C ASP A 873 -17.37 -20.38 17.75
N PHE A 874 -17.17 -20.63 16.45
CA PHE A 874 -16.66 -19.68 15.47
C PHE A 874 -17.66 -19.32 14.36
N ARG A 875 -18.89 -19.86 14.41
CA ARG A 875 -19.92 -19.69 13.36
C ARG A 875 -20.59 -18.32 13.35
N ASP A 876 -21.04 -17.92 12.17
CA ASP A 876 -22.00 -16.81 11.92
C ASP A 876 -21.66 -15.46 12.60
N LEU A 877 -20.38 -15.21 12.90
CA LEU A 877 -19.89 -14.05 13.67
C LEU A 877 -20.08 -12.68 12.97
N ASN A 878 -20.79 -12.65 11.84
CA ASN A 878 -21.29 -11.46 11.14
C ASN A 878 -22.65 -10.97 11.67
N SER A 879 -23.56 -11.88 12.05
CA SER A 879 -24.91 -11.52 12.52
C SER A 879 -24.91 -11.34 14.03
N SER A 880 -25.53 -10.29 14.56
CA SER A 880 -25.52 -10.03 16.01
C SER A 880 -26.22 -11.09 16.83
N ASP A 881 -27.39 -11.52 16.36
CA ASP A 881 -28.38 -12.21 17.18
C ASP A 881 -28.11 -13.72 17.26
N ARG A 882 -27.01 -14.18 16.64
CA ARG A 882 -26.58 -15.59 16.59
C ARG A 882 -25.16 -15.81 17.11
N ARG A 883 -24.47 -14.78 17.63
CA ARG A 883 -23.08 -14.94 18.06
C ARG A 883 -22.99 -15.72 19.37
N PRO A 884 -22.08 -16.71 19.48
CA PRO A 884 -21.80 -17.38 20.74
C PRO A 884 -21.10 -16.45 21.76
N ASP A 885 -20.65 -15.26 21.35
CA ASP A 885 -20.00 -14.28 22.25
C ASP A 885 -20.98 -13.43 23.08
N LEU A 886 -22.29 -13.43 22.82
CA LEU A 886 -23.25 -12.62 23.59
C LEU A 886 -23.67 -13.25 24.94
N PRO A 887 -24.15 -12.42 25.90
CA PRO A 887 -24.63 -12.91 27.21
C PRO A 887 -25.82 -13.88 27.16
N GLU A 888 -26.64 -13.82 26.10
CA GLU A 888 -27.76 -14.74 25.86
C GLU A 888 -27.36 -15.97 25.02
N GLY A 889 -26.11 -16.00 24.53
CA GLY A 889 -25.53 -17.12 23.79
C GLY A 889 -24.67 -18.03 24.68
N LYS A 890 -23.60 -18.60 24.10
CA LYS A 890 -22.63 -19.44 24.83
C LYS A 890 -21.75 -18.66 25.83
N GLY A 891 -21.85 -17.32 25.87
CA GLY A 891 -21.03 -16.49 26.77
C GLY A 891 -19.53 -16.58 26.48
N LEU A 892 -19.14 -16.61 25.20
CA LEU A 892 -17.73 -16.69 24.79
C LEU A 892 -17.05 -15.32 24.67
N VAL A 893 -15.73 -15.36 24.49
CA VAL A 893 -14.90 -14.24 24.02
C VAL A 893 -14.09 -14.70 22.82
N ILE A 894 -14.17 -13.97 21.70
CA ILE A 894 -13.49 -14.33 20.44
C ILE A 894 -12.32 -13.38 20.17
N ALA A 895 -11.10 -13.89 20.28
CA ALA A 895 -9.87 -13.20 19.86
C ALA A 895 -9.62 -13.35 18.35
N GLU A 896 -9.14 -12.30 17.67
CA GLU A 896 -8.87 -12.31 16.22
C GLU A 896 -7.41 -11.93 15.87
N GLY A 897 -6.63 -12.94 15.50
CA GLY A 897 -5.23 -12.84 15.09
C GLY A 897 -4.22 -13.07 16.21
N VAL A 898 -3.02 -13.55 15.84
CA VAL A 898 -1.92 -14.01 16.72
C VAL A 898 -1.74 -13.16 17.98
N PHE A 899 -1.46 -11.86 17.87
CA PHE A 899 -1.25 -10.97 19.03
C PHE A 899 -2.43 -10.84 20.00
N VAL A 900 -3.65 -11.15 19.54
CA VAL A 900 -4.87 -11.15 20.36
C VAL A 900 -5.04 -12.52 21.02
N THR A 901 -4.76 -13.61 20.29
CA THR A 901 -4.70 -14.98 20.81
C THR A 901 -3.63 -15.13 21.90
N GLN A 902 -2.42 -14.62 21.70
CA GLN A 902 -1.33 -14.63 22.71
C GLN A 902 -1.74 -13.90 24.00
N ARG A 903 -2.45 -12.78 23.88
CA ARG A 903 -3.01 -12.05 25.03
C ARG A 903 -4.14 -12.80 25.72
N LEU A 904 -4.91 -13.61 24.99
CA LEU A 904 -5.96 -14.48 25.53
C LEU A 904 -5.35 -15.66 26.31
N LEU A 905 -4.40 -16.37 25.72
CA LEU A 905 -3.67 -17.49 26.36
C LEU A 905 -2.94 -17.06 27.64
N THR A 906 -2.48 -15.81 27.71
CA THR A 906 -1.82 -15.22 28.89
C THR A 906 -2.78 -14.39 29.77
N SER A 907 -4.10 -14.59 29.70
CA SER A 907 -5.09 -13.85 30.49
C SER A 907 -5.85 -14.73 31.48
N ARG A 908 -6.80 -14.11 32.21
CA ARG A 908 -7.76 -14.82 33.08
C ARG A 908 -8.93 -15.50 32.34
N PHE A 909 -8.91 -15.52 31.00
CA PHE A 909 -9.96 -16.08 30.16
C PHE A 909 -9.55 -17.48 29.72
N GLU A 910 -10.29 -18.50 30.16
CA GLU A 910 -9.95 -19.90 29.91
C GLU A 910 -10.19 -20.27 28.43
N PRO A 911 -9.13 -20.59 27.65
CA PRO A 911 -9.27 -20.96 26.24
C PRO A 911 -9.99 -22.30 26.08
N ILE A 912 -11.03 -22.32 25.24
CA ILE A 912 -11.83 -23.52 24.93
C ILE A 912 -11.33 -24.17 23.63
N SER A 913 -11.02 -23.35 22.63
CA SER A 913 -10.57 -23.82 21.32
C SER A 913 -9.87 -22.72 20.52
N LEU A 914 -9.06 -23.13 19.54
CA LEU A 914 -8.50 -22.26 18.51
C LEU A 914 -8.96 -22.73 17.13
N LEU A 915 -9.13 -21.79 16.20
CA LEU A 915 -9.42 -22.08 14.79
C LEU A 915 -8.44 -21.27 13.93
N GLY A 916 -7.69 -21.90 13.04
CA GLY A 916 -6.76 -21.15 12.19
C GLY A 916 -6.13 -21.91 11.05
N VAL A 917 -5.45 -21.18 10.17
CA VAL A 917 -4.66 -21.79 9.11
C VAL A 917 -3.29 -22.22 9.65
N GLU A 918 -2.76 -23.33 9.14
CA GLU A 918 -1.44 -23.91 9.49
C GLU A 918 -0.31 -22.90 9.69
N ARG A 919 -0.27 -21.80 8.91
CA ARG A 919 0.76 -20.77 9.08
C ARG A 919 0.68 -20.11 10.47
N ARG A 920 -0.52 -19.86 10.97
CA ARG A 920 -0.75 -19.21 12.28
C ARG A 920 -0.60 -20.19 13.44
N LEU A 921 -0.81 -21.49 13.22
CA LEU A 921 -0.42 -22.53 14.18
C LEU A 921 1.09 -22.51 14.40
N LEU A 922 1.90 -22.48 13.33
CA LEU A 922 3.36 -22.39 13.43
C LEU A 922 3.84 -21.08 14.06
N GLU A 923 3.12 -19.97 13.87
CA GLU A 923 3.38 -18.68 14.54
C GLU A 923 2.86 -18.60 15.99
N LEU A 924 2.20 -19.65 16.50
CA LEU A 924 1.68 -19.79 17.87
C LEU A 924 2.21 -21.05 18.57
N ALA A 925 3.14 -21.79 17.96
CA ALA A 925 3.53 -23.12 18.44
C ALA A 925 4.17 -23.09 19.84
N ASP A 926 4.98 -22.07 20.12
CA ASP A 926 5.62 -21.86 21.42
C ASP A 926 4.63 -21.28 22.46
N ASP A 927 3.65 -20.48 22.03
CA ASP A 927 2.56 -19.97 22.89
C ASP A 927 1.56 -21.05 23.31
N LEU A 928 1.57 -22.20 22.62
CA LEU A 928 0.68 -23.35 22.85
C LEU A 928 1.40 -24.54 23.53
N ASP A 929 2.69 -24.42 23.86
CA ASP A 929 3.37 -25.48 24.62
C ASP A 929 2.82 -25.56 26.06
N GLY A 930 2.49 -26.77 26.50
CA GLY A 930 1.78 -27.02 27.75
C GLY A 930 0.31 -26.55 27.81
N VAL A 931 -0.26 -26.05 26.71
CA VAL A 931 -1.66 -25.59 26.64
C VAL A 931 -2.58 -26.71 26.12
N ASP A 932 -3.34 -27.34 27.02
CA ASP A 932 -4.26 -28.45 26.70
C ASP A 932 -5.58 -27.95 26.06
N VAL A 933 -5.48 -27.44 24.83
CA VAL A 933 -6.60 -26.84 24.07
C VAL A 933 -6.58 -27.33 22.62
N PRO A 934 -7.72 -27.74 22.04
CA PRO A 934 -7.77 -28.15 20.64
C PRO A 934 -7.51 -26.98 19.68
N PHE A 935 -6.54 -27.16 18.77
CA PHE A 935 -6.34 -26.27 17.64
C PHE A 935 -6.98 -26.87 16.38
N TYR A 936 -8.11 -26.32 15.98
CA TYR A 936 -8.79 -26.65 14.73
C TYR A 936 -8.03 -26.03 13.55
N ARG A 937 -7.27 -26.86 12.83
CA ARG A 937 -6.49 -26.45 11.67
C ARG A 937 -7.32 -26.56 10.40
N THR A 938 -7.41 -25.49 9.63
CA THR A 938 -8.26 -25.44 8.43
C THR A 938 -7.67 -24.61 7.28
N SER A 939 -8.40 -24.56 6.16
CA SER A 939 -8.06 -23.72 5.00
C SER A 939 -8.69 -22.31 5.11
N ALA A 940 -8.09 -21.31 4.45
CA ALA A 940 -8.55 -19.92 4.57
C ALA A 940 -9.99 -19.69 4.05
N GLU A 941 -10.42 -20.50 3.08
CA GLU A 941 -11.77 -20.45 2.53
C GLU A 941 -12.78 -21.16 3.44
N VAL A 942 -12.46 -22.34 3.98
CA VAL A 942 -13.31 -23.02 4.98
C VAL A 942 -13.46 -22.16 6.22
N MET A 943 -12.38 -21.51 6.68
CA MET A 943 -12.43 -20.53 7.77
C MET A 943 -13.33 -19.33 7.45
N ALA A 944 -13.33 -18.85 6.20
CA ALA A 944 -14.17 -17.73 5.78
C ALA A 944 -15.64 -18.11 5.61
N GLU A 945 -15.91 -19.36 5.24
CA GLU A 945 -17.25 -19.93 5.11
C GLU A 945 -17.90 -20.15 6.49
N VAL A 946 -17.18 -20.81 7.42
CA VAL A 946 -17.57 -21.00 8.83
C VAL A 946 -17.89 -19.66 9.51
N VAL A 947 -17.02 -18.67 9.35
CA VAL A 947 -17.12 -17.37 10.04
C VAL A 947 -18.06 -16.39 9.29
N GLY A 948 -18.47 -16.73 8.06
CA GLY A 948 -19.32 -15.90 7.20
C GLY A 948 -18.63 -14.72 6.51
N PHE A 949 -17.31 -14.56 6.64
CA PHE A 949 -16.52 -13.53 5.94
C PHE A 949 -15.02 -13.82 5.87
N HIS A 950 -14.34 -13.23 4.88
CA HIS A 950 -12.88 -13.37 4.71
C HIS A 950 -12.07 -12.76 5.86
N LEU A 951 -11.26 -13.60 6.48
CA LEU A 951 -10.52 -13.29 7.71
C LEU A 951 -9.05 -12.94 7.42
N ASN A 952 -8.76 -11.65 7.31
CA ASN A 952 -7.42 -11.12 6.99
C ASN A 952 -6.30 -11.56 7.97
N ARG A 953 -6.64 -12.01 9.18
CA ARG A 953 -5.67 -12.41 10.21
C ARG A 953 -5.44 -13.93 10.31
N GLY A 954 -6.37 -14.76 9.83
CA GLY A 954 -6.17 -16.22 9.65
C GLY A 954 -6.09 -17.09 10.92
N VAL A 955 -6.41 -16.54 12.10
CA VAL A 955 -6.60 -17.31 13.34
C VAL A 955 -7.62 -16.62 14.24
N LEU A 956 -8.44 -17.43 14.91
CA LEU A 956 -9.36 -17.10 15.99
C LEU A 956 -9.02 -17.95 17.22
N ALA A 957 -9.36 -17.46 18.41
CA ALA A 957 -9.43 -18.27 19.62
C ALA A 957 -10.71 -17.95 20.39
N ALA A 958 -11.36 -18.97 20.93
CA ALA A 958 -12.55 -18.86 21.75
C ALA A 958 -12.20 -19.19 23.22
N ALA A 959 -12.70 -18.38 24.14
CA ALA A 959 -12.56 -18.60 25.58
C ALA A 959 -13.90 -18.42 26.30
N ALA A 960 -14.03 -19.04 27.47
CA ALA A 960 -15.15 -18.78 28.38
C ALA A 960 -15.07 -17.33 28.91
N ARG A 961 -16.23 -16.67 29.11
CA ARG A 961 -16.29 -15.44 29.92
C ARG A 961 -16.12 -15.79 31.40
N PRO A 962 -15.03 -15.37 32.07
CA PRO A 962 -14.89 -15.51 33.51
C PRO A 962 -15.86 -14.55 34.23
N ALA A 963 -16.12 -14.82 35.51
CA ALA A 963 -16.97 -13.96 36.33
C ALA A 963 -16.52 -12.47 36.27
N PRO A 964 -17.46 -11.51 36.28
CA PRO A 964 -17.13 -10.09 36.45
C PRO A 964 -16.32 -9.87 37.73
N LEU A 965 -15.32 -8.99 37.68
CA LEU A 965 -14.58 -8.58 38.88
C LEU A 965 -15.45 -7.61 39.70
N ALA A 966 -15.31 -7.64 41.03
CA ALA A 966 -15.90 -6.60 41.87
C ALA A 966 -15.11 -5.29 41.74
N VAL A 967 -15.77 -4.15 41.96
CA VAL A 967 -15.12 -2.83 41.93
C VAL A 967 -14.01 -2.75 42.99
N SER A 968 -14.26 -3.28 44.19
CA SER A 968 -13.26 -3.42 45.28
C SER A 968 -11.96 -4.10 44.86
N ASP A 969 -12.06 -5.20 44.10
CA ASP A 969 -10.90 -6.01 43.71
C ASP A 969 -10.05 -5.27 42.67
N VAL A 970 -10.71 -4.52 41.80
CA VAL A 970 -10.12 -3.72 40.72
C VAL A 970 -9.50 -2.42 41.24
N LEU A 971 -10.05 -1.80 42.28
CA LEU A 971 -9.54 -0.54 42.85
C LEU A 971 -8.35 -0.72 43.82
N LYS A 972 -8.15 -1.92 44.37
CA LYS A 972 -7.23 -2.23 45.48
C LYS A 972 -5.84 -1.59 45.32
N ASP A 973 -5.15 -1.94 44.24
CA ASP A 973 -3.78 -1.51 43.96
C ASP A 973 -3.69 -0.39 42.90
N ALA A 974 -4.83 0.02 42.33
CA ALA A 974 -4.91 1.01 41.24
C ALA A 974 -4.65 2.45 41.71
N LYS A 975 -4.06 3.27 40.84
CA LYS A 975 -3.89 4.73 40.97
C LYS A 975 -4.62 5.53 39.90
N THR A 976 -4.69 5.04 38.66
CA THR A 976 -5.38 5.69 37.55
C THR A 976 -6.45 4.76 37.02
N VAL A 977 -7.72 5.18 37.12
CA VAL A 977 -8.85 4.43 36.54
C VAL A 977 -9.66 5.31 35.59
N VAL A 978 -10.30 4.70 34.62
CA VAL A 978 -11.27 5.36 33.73
C VAL A 978 -12.67 4.80 33.99
N VAL A 979 -13.68 5.66 33.96
CA VAL A 979 -15.06 5.34 34.31
C VAL A 979 -15.99 5.80 33.19
N LEU A 980 -16.86 4.92 32.70
CA LEU A 980 -17.57 5.11 31.44
C LEU A 980 -19.08 5.21 31.64
N GLU A 981 -19.75 6.14 30.94
CA GLU A 981 -21.21 6.26 30.89
C GLU A 981 -21.66 6.30 29.42
N GLY A 982 -22.66 5.50 29.03
CA GLY A 982 -23.27 5.60 27.70
C GLY A 982 -22.36 5.26 26.50
N VAL A 983 -21.14 4.76 26.69
CA VAL A 983 -20.19 4.47 25.61
C VAL A 983 -20.63 3.22 24.84
N ASN A 984 -21.51 3.41 23.86
CA ASN A 984 -22.17 2.33 23.10
C ASN A 984 -21.42 1.90 21.82
N ASP A 985 -20.40 2.63 21.38
CA ASP A 985 -19.57 2.18 20.27
C ASP A 985 -18.40 1.30 20.74
N HIS A 986 -18.23 0.17 20.05
CA HIS A 986 -17.30 -0.89 20.40
C HIS A 986 -15.90 -0.67 19.80
N GLU A 987 -15.73 0.19 18.79
CA GLU A 987 -14.41 0.57 18.25
C GLU A 987 -13.77 1.64 19.14
N ASN A 988 -14.57 2.58 19.63
CA ASN A 988 -14.22 3.51 20.70
C ASN A 988 -13.84 2.77 21.98
N LEU A 989 -14.65 1.80 22.41
CA LEU A 989 -14.35 1.02 23.62
C LEU A 989 -13.05 0.21 23.46
N GLY A 990 -12.87 -0.48 22.34
CA GLY A 990 -11.62 -1.20 22.04
C GLY A 990 -10.41 -0.28 21.98
N SER A 991 -10.54 0.88 21.32
CA SER A 991 -9.47 1.89 21.26
C SER A 991 -9.11 2.41 22.65
N MET A 992 -10.11 2.64 23.50
CA MET A 992 -9.91 3.11 24.87
C MET A 992 -9.19 2.07 25.75
N PHE A 993 -9.48 0.76 25.62
CA PHE A 993 -8.69 -0.30 26.28
C PHE A 993 -7.23 -0.35 25.81
N ARG A 994 -6.96 -0.08 24.53
CA ARG A 994 -5.59 0.00 24.01
C ARG A 994 -4.87 1.25 24.50
N ASN A 995 -5.56 2.38 24.56
CA ASN A 995 -5.02 3.63 25.09
C ASN A 995 -4.74 3.51 26.60
N ALA A 996 -5.64 2.86 27.35
CA ALA A 996 -5.48 2.55 28.77
C ALA A 996 -4.21 1.72 29.03
N ALA A 997 -4.06 0.59 28.33
CA ALA A 997 -2.88 -0.27 28.45
C ALA A 997 -1.58 0.41 28.01
N GLY A 998 -1.62 1.25 26.97
CA GLY A 998 -0.44 1.96 26.46
C GLY A 998 -0.02 3.19 27.27
N LEU A 999 -0.87 3.67 28.19
CA LEU A 999 -0.67 4.91 28.96
C LEU A 999 -0.91 4.71 30.47
N GLY A 1000 -0.68 3.49 30.98
CA GLY A 1000 -0.62 3.22 32.43
C GLY A 1000 -1.92 3.45 33.20
N VAL A 1001 -3.07 3.14 32.59
CA VAL A 1001 -4.37 3.12 33.28
C VAL A 1001 -4.60 1.72 33.85
N ASP A 1002 -4.75 1.64 35.17
CA ASP A 1002 -4.82 0.37 35.91
C ASP A 1002 -6.15 -0.36 35.70
N ALA A 1003 -7.25 0.36 35.45
CA ALA A 1003 -8.57 -0.24 35.26
C ALA A 1003 -9.60 0.59 34.47
N VAL A 1004 -10.59 -0.11 33.94
CA VAL A 1004 -11.81 0.46 33.30
C VAL A 1004 -13.05 0.08 34.12
N LEU A 1005 -13.89 1.06 34.48
CA LEU A 1005 -15.17 0.83 35.18
C LEU A 1005 -16.35 1.21 34.30
N PHE A 1006 -17.37 0.35 34.28
CA PHE A 1006 -18.57 0.51 33.46
C PHE A 1006 -19.75 1.03 34.29
N GLY A 1007 -20.13 2.27 34.05
CA GLY A 1007 -21.42 2.84 34.46
C GLY A 1007 -22.54 2.49 33.48
N LYS A 1008 -23.69 3.16 33.64
CA LYS A 1008 -24.92 2.79 32.95
C LYS A 1008 -24.81 2.92 31.42
N GLY A 1009 -25.33 1.90 30.71
CA GLY A 1009 -25.60 1.97 29.27
C GLY A 1009 -24.35 1.98 28.38
N CYS A 1010 -23.26 1.33 28.80
CA CYS A 1010 -22.10 1.11 27.94
C CYS A 1010 -22.24 -0.19 27.12
N ALA A 1011 -21.50 -0.26 26.03
CA ALA A 1011 -21.30 -1.44 25.20
C ALA A 1011 -20.51 -2.55 25.93
N ASP A 1012 -20.65 -3.78 25.44
CA ASP A 1012 -19.93 -4.94 25.98
C ASP A 1012 -18.42 -4.88 25.63
N PRO A 1013 -17.51 -4.80 26.62
CA PRO A 1013 -16.07 -4.79 26.37
C PRO A 1013 -15.55 -6.04 25.66
N LEU A 1014 -16.21 -7.20 25.84
CA LEU A 1014 -15.73 -8.50 25.37
C LEU A 1014 -16.30 -8.90 24.00
N TYR A 1015 -17.18 -8.09 23.41
CA TYR A 1015 -17.60 -8.29 22.02
C TYR A 1015 -16.38 -8.28 21.09
N ARG A 1016 -16.33 -9.25 20.17
CA ARG A 1016 -15.23 -9.48 19.21
C ARG A 1016 -14.65 -8.20 18.58
N ARG A 1017 -15.48 -7.19 18.26
CA ARG A 1017 -14.99 -5.93 17.65
C ARG A 1017 -14.11 -5.11 18.61
N SER A 1018 -14.51 -4.99 19.88
CA SER A 1018 -13.72 -4.34 20.94
C SER A 1018 -12.42 -5.10 21.21
N VAL A 1019 -12.50 -6.44 21.31
CA VAL A 1019 -11.32 -7.32 21.48
C VAL A 1019 -10.33 -7.15 20.32
N ARG A 1020 -10.82 -7.04 19.08
CA ARG A 1020 -9.98 -6.82 17.89
C ARG A 1020 -9.36 -5.42 17.82
N VAL A 1021 -10.14 -4.36 18.04
CA VAL A 1021 -9.66 -2.97 17.94
C VAL A 1021 -8.69 -2.64 19.08
N SER A 1022 -8.93 -3.19 20.27
CA SER A 1022 -7.99 -3.11 21.40
C SER A 1022 -6.69 -3.89 21.16
N MET A 1023 -6.57 -4.68 20.08
CA MET A 1023 -5.51 -5.68 19.89
C MET A 1023 -5.37 -6.63 21.10
N GLY A 1024 -6.49 -6.98 21.75
CA GLY A 1024 -6.55 -7.89 22.90
C GLY A 1024 -6.27 -7.26 24.27
N HIS A 1025 -6.01 -5.95 24.37
CA HIS A 1025 -5.72 -5.33 25.67
C HIS A 1025 -6.91 -5.36 26.64
N VAL A 1026 -8.15 -5.48 26.14
CA VAL A 1026 -9.36 -5.71 26.97
C VAL A 1026 -9.33 -7.04 27.75
N LEU A 1027 -8.47 -7.99 27.37
CA LEU A 1027 -8.26 -9.25 28.10
C LEU A 1027 -7.23 -9.12 29.23
N ARG A 1028 -6.49 -8.00 29.28
CA ARG A 1028 -5.34 -7.77 30.16
C ARG A 1028 -5.54 -6.59 31.12
N VAL A 1029 -6.25 -5.54 30.74
CA VAL A 1029 -6.63 -4.43 31.63
C VAL A 1029 -7.85 -4.85 32.47
N PRO A 1030 -7.77 -4.85 33.80
CA PRO A 1030 -8.90 -5.13 34.68
C PRO A 1030 -10.12 -4.25 34.41
N PHE A 1031 -11.32 -4.82 34.51
CA PHE A 1031 -12.56 -4.06 34.48
C PHE A 1031 -13.68 -4.64 35.33
N ALA A 1032 -14.55 -3.75 35.83
CA ALA A 1032 -15.71 -4.06 36.67
C ALA A 1032 -16.92 -3.18 36.28
N HIS A 1033 -18.12 -3.54 36.72
CA HIS A 1033 -19.36 -2.80 36.48
C HIS A 1033 -19.86 -2.14 37.78
N VAL A 1034 -20.33 -0.90 37.67
CA VAL A 1034 -20.80 -0.07 38.78
C VAL A 1034 -22.32 -0.22 38.93
N ALA A 1035 -22.77 -0.91 39.98
CA ALA A 1035 -24.14 -1.44 40.07
C ALA A 1035 -25.22 -0.35 40.25
N LYS A 1036 -25.01 0.62 41.14
CA LYS A 1036 -25.96 1.71 41.46
C LYS A 1036 -25.47 3.05 40.93
N TRP A 1037 -25.40 3.18 39.62
CA TRP A 1037 -24.98 4.42 38.96
C TRP A 1037 -25.89 5.62 39.35
N PRO A 1038 -25.35 6.81 39.71
CA PRO A 1038 -23.94 7.15 39.94
C PRO A 1038 -23.52 7.10 41.43
N HIS A 1039 -24.36 6.60 42.34
CA HIS A 1039 -24.13 6.63 43.79
C HIS A 1039 -22.89 5.82 44.21
N ASP A 1040 -22.66 4.67 43.58
CA ASP A 1040 -21.48 3.83 43.88
C ASP A 1040 -20.14 4.51 43.46
N LEU A 1041 -20.14 5.71 42.84
CA LEU A 1041 -18.93 6.54 42.69
C LEU A 1041 -18.34 7.00 44.05
N ASP A 1042 -19.15 7.02 45.12
CA ASP A 1042 -18.65 7.26 46.47
C ASP A 1042 -17.69 6.15 46.96
N GLU A 1043 -17.72 4.94 46.38
CA GLU A 1043 -16.74 3.89 46.65
C GLU A 1043 -15.35 4.28 46.13
N LEU A 1044 -15.24 4.90 44.96
CA LEU A 1044 -13.97 5.42 44.44
C LEU A 1044 -13.43 6.55 45.32
N ARG A 1045 -14.29 7.50 45.71
CA ARG A 1045 -13.92 8.59 46.63
C ARG A 1045 -13.47 8.04 47.99
N GLY A 1046 -14.14 7.03 48.51
CA GLY A 1046 -13.76 6.32 49.74
C GLY A 1046 -12.42 5.59 49.64
N ASN A 1047 -12.04 5.12 48.46
CA ASN A 1047 -10.71 4.56 48.15
C ASN A 1047 -9.65 5.63 47.79
N GLY A 1048 -9.95 6.91 47.99
CA GLY A 1048 -9.02 8.03 47.82
C GLY A 1048 -8.86 8.56 46.40
N PHE A 1049 -9.69 8.14 45.44
CA PHE A 1049 -9.64 8.65 44.07
C PHE A 1049 -10.28 10.04 43.95
N GLN A 1050 -9.56 10.98 43.34
CA GLN A 1050 -10.12 12.23 42.83
C GLN A 1050 -10.94 11.94 41.57
N LEU A 1051 -12.22 12.31 41.58
CA LEU A 1051 -13.15 12.08 40.47
C LEU A 1051 -13.16 13.29 39.52
N ILE A 1052 -12.75 13.10 38.27
CA ILE A 1052 -12.66 14.16 37.25
C ILE A 1052 -13.55 13.80 36.06
N SER A 1053 -14.56 14.62 35.76
CA SER A 1053 -15.40 14.45 34.56
C SER A 1053 -14.87 15.25 33.38
N LEU A 1054 -14.74 14.61 32.21
CA LEU A 1054 -14.40 15.31 30.98
C LEU A 1054 -15.63 15.96 30.34
N THR A 1055 -15.54 17.23 29.99
CA THR A 1055 -16.62 18.02 29.38
C THR A 1055 -16.08 19.02 28.36
N PRO A 1056 -16.79 19.30 27.24
CA PRO A 1056 -16.43 20.37 26.32
C PRO A 1056 -16.77 21.77 26.85
N ASN A 1057 -17.39 21.91 28.04
CA ASN A 1057 -17.79 23.20 28.59
C ASN A 1057 -16.58 24.17 28.69
N PRO A 1058 -16.60 25.34 28.02
CA PRO A 1058 -15.49 26.30 28.04
C PRO A 1058 -15.21 26.89 29.43
N GLU A 1059 -16.14 26.82 30.38
CA GLU A 1059 -15.97 27.29 31.77
C GLU A 1059 -15.19 26.30 32.66
N ALA A 1060 -15.04 25.03 32.26
CA ALA A 1060 -14.29 24.04 33.02
C ALA A 1060 -12.79 24.35 33.07
N VAL A 1061 -12.07 23.88 34.11
CA VAL A 1061 -10.60 24.00 34.18
C VAL A 1061 -9.93 23.11 33.13
N THR A 1062 -8.68 23.40 32.76
CA THR A 1062 -7.96 22.51 31.84
C THR A 1062 -7.59 21.18 32.52
N LEU A 1063 -7.41 20.15 31.70
CA LEU A 1063 -7.06 18.80 32.16
C LEU A 1063 -5.77 18.76 33.03
N ALA A 1064 -4.79 19.60 32.68
CA ALA A 1064 -3.54 19.79 33.42
C ALA A 1064 -3.73 20.40 34.82
N GLU A 1065 -4.76 21.25 34.99
CA GLU A 1065 -5.09 21.89 36.27
C GLU A 1065 -5.99 21.00 37.15
N ALA A 1066 -6.72 20.05 36.53
CA ALA A 1066 -7.63 19.15 37.22
C ALA A 1066 -6.94 17.97 37.92
N MET A 1067 -5.88 17.42 37.31
CA MET A 1067 -5.18 16.22 37.80
C MET A 1067 -4.23 16.54 38.96
N THR A 1068 -4.78 16.68 40.18
CA THR A 1068 -4.00 17.09 41.35
C THR A 1068 -3.75 15.98 42.37
N GLY A 1069 -4.63 14.98 42.47
CA GLY A 1069 -4.53 13.85 43.40
C GLY A 1069 -3.55 12.74 42.97
N GLU A 1070 -3.12 11.92 43.93
CA GLU A 1070 -2.27 10.74 43.68
C GLU A 1070 -3.07 9.61 43.02
N LYS A 1071 -4.32 9.39 43.45
CA LYS A 1071 -5.28 8.52 42.77
C LYS A 1071 -6.30 9.36 42.00
N VAL A 1072 -6.55 9.01 40.73
CA VAL A 1072 -7.42 9.77 39.81
C VAL A 1072 -8.36 8.84 39.06
N ALA A 1073 -9.65 9.19 39.02
CA ALA A 1073 -10.68 8.52 38.26
C ALA A 1073 -11.23 9.46 37.18
N LEU A 1074 -11.03 9.10 35.90
CA LEU A 1074 -11.43 9.90 34.75
C LEU A 1074 -12.78 9.43 34.21
N LEU A 1075 -13.83 10.25 34.35
CA LEU A 1075 -15.15 9.96 33.79
C LEU A 1075 -15.25 10.43 32.33
N LEU A 1076 -15.71 9.55 31.45
CA LEU A 1076 -16.03 9.82 30.05
C LEU A 1076 -17.43 9.32 29.67
N GLY A 1077 -18.09 10.06 28.77
CA GLY A 1077 -19.47 9.82 28.38
C GLY A 1077 -19.66 9.41 26.91
N ALA A 1078 -20.92 9.28 26.50
CA ALA A 1078 -21.30 8.91 25.14
C ALA A 1078 -20.94 9.99 24.10
N GLU A 1079 -20.63 9.57 22.87
CA GLU A 1079 -20.52 10.52 21.74
C GLU A 1079 -21.89 11.15 21.44
N GLY A 1080 -21.94 12.49 21.40
CA GLY A 1080 -23.20 13.25 21.33
C GLY A 1080 -23.58 13.85 22.69
N PRO A 1081 -24.36 13.16 23.54
CA PRO A 1081 -24.87 13.74 24.79
C PRO A 1081 -23.83 13.82 25.92
N GLY A 1082 -22.67 13.19 25.78
CA GLY A 1082 -21.59 13.24 26.77
C GLY A 1082 -21.89 12.45 28.04
N LEU A 1083 -21.31 12.90 29.15
CA LEU A 1083 -21.70 12.46 30.50
C LEU A 1083 -23.04 13.09 30.89
N THR A 1084 -23.85 12.38 31.67
CA THR A 1084 -25.07 12.98 32.22
C THR A 1084 -24.72 14.06 33.24
N GLU A 1085 -25.55 15.10 33.30
CA GLU A 1085 -25.49 16.11 34.36
C GLU A 1085 -25.65 15.53 35.78
N HIS A 1086 -26.17 14.30 35.90
CA HIS A 1086 -26.20 13.58 37.19
C HIS A 1086 -24.81 13.03 37.54
N ALA A 1087 -24.10 12.40 36.60
CA ALA A 1087 -22.73 11.91 36.79
C ALA A 1087 -21.72 13.06 36.97
N MET A 1088 -21.80 14.12 36.16
CA MET A 1088 -20.94 15.31 36.30
C MET A 1088 -21.22 16.16 37.55
N ARG A 1089 -22.25 15.83 38.34
CA ARG A 1089 -22.46 16.38 39.71
C ARG A 1089 -21.95 15.46 40.82
N ALA A 1090 -21.62 14.21 40.51
CA ALA A 1090 -21.00 13.28 41.45
C ALA A 1090 -19.46 13.35 41.44
N THR A 1091 -18.85 14.00 40.45
CA THR A 1091 -17.39 14.23 40.36
C THR A 1091 -16.92 15.46 41.11
N ASP A 1092 -15.68 15.44 41.61
CA ASP A 1092 -15.07 16.55 42.37
C ASP A 1092 -14.67 17.72 41.46
N ILE A 1093 -14.20 17.44 40.23
CA ILE A 1093 -13.80 18.44 39.23
C ILE A 1093 -14.42 18.13 37.87
N ARG A 1094 -14.81 19.18 37.13
CA ARG A 1094 -15.10 19.14 35.69
C ARG A 1094 -13.91 19.71 34.91
N ALA A 1095 -13.41 18.98 33.92
CA ALA A 1095 -12.21 19.34 33.17
C ALA A 1095 -12.47 19.36 31.65
N LYS A 1096 -11.82 20.29 30.93
CA LYS A 1096 -11.84 20.37 29.46
C LYS A 1096 -10.48 20.07 28.85
N ILE A 1097 -10.52 19.51 27.65
CA ILE A 1097 -9.40 19.54 26.70
C ILE A 1097 -9.50 20.87 25.92
N PRO A 1098 -8.45 21.69 25.82
CA PRO A 1098 -8.45 22.87 24.95
C PRO A 1098 -8.63 22.47 23.48
N MET A 1099 -9.64 23.02 22.81
CA MET A 1099 -9.97 22.73 21.40
C MET A 1099 -9.99 24.01 20.55
N ALA A 1100 -9.91 23.86 19.22
CA ALA A 1100 -10.04 24.98 18.30
C ALA A 1100 -11.49 25.52 18.28
N PRO A 1101 -11.71 26.85 18.17
CA PRO A 1101 -13.05 27.43 18.11
C PRO A 1101 -13.90 26.82 16.99
N GLY A 1102 -15.12 26.39 17.32
CA GLY A 1102 -16.03 25.67 16.40
C GLY A 1102 -15.90 24.15 16.42
N THR A 1103 -15.11 23.57 17.34
CA THR A 1103 -15.10 22.14 17.63
C THR A 1103 -16.00 21.85 18.83
N ASP A 1104 -17.10 21.12 18.64
CA ASP A 1104 -18.07 20.84 19.72
C ASP A 1104 -17.56 19.81 20.73
N SER A 1105 -16.87 18.75 20.27
CA SER A 1105 -16.22 17.74 21.10
C SER A 1105 -15.18 16.94 20.32
N LEU A 1106 -14.32 16.20 21.04
CA LEU A 1106 -13.47 15.16 20.47
C LEU A 1106 -14.17 13.80 20.54
N ASN A 1107 -13.83 12.91 19.62
CA ASN A 1107 -14.10 11.48 19.70
C ASN A 1107 -13.69 10.92 21.09
N VAL A 1108 -14.52 10.09 21.70
CA VAL A 1108 -14.36 9.70 23.12
C VAL A 1108 -13.05 8.95 23.39
N ALA A 1109 -12.61 8.08 22.48
CA ALA A 1109 -11.35 7.36 22.63
C ALA A 1109 -10.12 8.27 22.46
N THR A 1110 -10.24 9.33 21.65
CA THR A 1110 -9.22 10.39 21.51
C THR A 1110 -9.14 11.25 22.76
N ALA A 1111 -10.30 11.64 23.34
CA ALA A 1111 -10.35 12.36 24.61
C ALA A 1111 -9.74 11.53 25.76
N ALA A 1112 -10.02 10.23 25.81
CA ALA A 1112 -9.41 9.29 26.74
C ALA A 1112 -7.87 9.24 26.57
N ALA A 1113 -7.38 9.10 25.34
CA ALA A 1113 -5.93 9.08 25.06
C ALA A 1113 -5.23 10.35 25.56
N MET A 1114 -5.82 11.53 25.32
CA MET A 1114 -5.27 12.80 25.81
C MET A 1114 -5.28 12.89 27.34
N ALA A 1115 -6.31 12.35 28.00
CA ALA A 1115 -6.37 12.33 29.46
C ALA A 1115 -5.39 11.35 30.10
N PHE A 1116 -5.20 10.16 29.51
CA PHE A 1116 -4.22 9.20 30.01
C PHE A 1116 -2.79 9.71 29.77
N TYR A 1117 -2.52 10.31 28.61
CA TYR A 1117 -1.26 10.99 28.32
C TYR A 1117 -0.98 12.12 29.31
N GLU A 1118 -1.96 12.96 29.62
CA GLU A 1118 -1.80 14.05 30.59
C GLU A 1118 -1.56 13.52 32.02
N ARG A 1119 -2.18 12.40 32.40
CA ARG A 1119 -1.94 11.72 33.69
C ARG A 1119 -0.53 11.16 33.80
N VAL A 1120 0.03 10.61 32.71
CA VAL A 1120 1.43 10.17 32.64
C VAL A 1120 2.39 11.38 32.64
N ARG A 1121 2.09 12.41 31.83
CA ARG A 1121 2.90 13.63 31.68
C ARG A 1121 3.00 14.45 32.98
N THR A 1122 1.99 14.38 33.84
CA THR A 1122 1.98 15.05 35.15
C THR A 1122 2.77 14.31 36.24
N GLY A 1123 3.12 13.03 36.03
CA GLY A 1123 4.19 12.34 36.76
C GLY A 1123 4.02 12.21 38.28
N ARG A 1124 2.78 11.99 38.77
CA ARG A 1124 2.43 11.81 40.19
C ARG A 1124 1.90 10.41 40.49
#